data_AF-A0A3M8DWC2-F1
#
_entry.id   AF-A0A3M8DWC2-F1
#
_cell.length_a   1.000
_cell.length_b   1.000
_cell.length_c   1.000
_cell.angle_alpha   90.00
_cell.angle_beta   90.00
_cell.angle_gamma   90.00
#
_symmetry.space_group_name_H-M   'P 1'
#
loop_
_entity.id
_entity.type
_entity.pdbx_description
1 polymer ?
#
loop_
_entity_poly.entity_id
_entity_poly.type
_entity_poly.pdbx_seq_one_letter_code
_entity_poly.pdbx_strand_id
1 'polypeptide(L)'
;MTDSLHSGSLKKSVNLLRIETNLFDLYLEGKPYHPTVDMLQLHRTEGREWEQADLHVSSYSEQLRVLSIAVFNPITGELEPWQNQQACFPIFYETQTYNLLIQKKKDIELTFYHENYALREAIVPKGDRILSGNLNFQNEIGYTELELHSDSLTLLKLRLEIFPVKMDYKRDYHTILQDVNKQIHNLTFDFLRKTYQLTGLKETEQQSLTEFYTILRYLFDQLINSVQRIKGSPHTRLQQDQRIVPAERAKKINHKTLKYLSRNPQSLIKDHENGIVHVRGERFTPTHVWDTHRIVNYDSHENRFVSWVLLSIERKLKDLWVLLKKRKRLQDPVLAQTMTHMQKEVRRVLQFDFLQVGVMKNMSVSLVMQMAPGYREVYKSYLMLLKGLAIQDDLFQLSLKDLATLYEYWCFLKIHQLLGQKYELVSQDIIKLDYSGIFVTLKKSAKSTVTYRNPHNGEIFELNYNQLHRGPTLAQKPDNVLTLRKLETSTEYKYVFDAKYRLNPAEPGTSYHKIYDGLPGPEEDDINTMHRYRDAIVHEEKDSGRFERTMFGAYVLFPYPDEEKYKKHHFYKSIKEVNVGAFPFMPGSTKLVEEFLDEIILDSPENAYERAVRPKGSKEYYDNKYSKKNVLVGCMSREEQLEIALHHKFYHTPLENITNHKLLTQLEYVALYQSKKFFGQTKEIVGVKYYGKIRDWKIVKRGEITVIPSKHNPPDKLYVVFEIEEWVAREQVILPSGHGVQSIAFTSNYIFDRALEISELKLENEEELLLWREARRRGRVEVKLDHEHIDYAKKVIRVGLKGE
;
A
#
# COMPACT_ATOMS: atom_id res chain seq x y z
N MET A 1 -17.53 34.80 36.42
CA MET A 1 -16.34 34.94 37.29
C MET A 1 -15.94 33.53 37.63
N THR A 2 -14.75 32.98 37.40
CA THR A 2 -13.43 33.46 36.93
C THR A 2 -12.64 32.16 36.96
N ASP A 3 -12.41 31.50 35.82
CA ASP A 3 -11.40 30.43 35.71
C ASP A 3 -10.71 30.61 34.36
N SER A 4 -9.98 31.72 34.29
CA SER A 4 -8.97 31.95 33.28
C SER A 4 -7.79 31.04 33.59
N LEU A 5 -7.86 29.79 33.12
CA LEU A 5 -6.70 28.91 32.98
C LEU A 5 -5.60 29.72 32.32
N HIS A 6 -4.56 30.04 33.09
CA HIS A 6 -3.36 30.70 32.58
C HIS A 6 -2.83 29.84 31.42
N SER A 7 -3.00 30.32 30.19
CA SER A 7 -2.33 29.77 29.02
C SER A 7 -0.84 30.08 29.21
N GLY A 8 -0.15 29.18 29.92
CA GLY A 8 1.20 29.33 30.41
C GLY A 8 2.22 29.34 29.28
N SER A 9 2.35 30.46 28.56
CA SER A 9 3.57 30.72 27.79
C SER A 9 4.55 31.50 28.67
N LEU A 10 5.14 30.82 29.65
CA LEU A 10 6.37 31.34 30.26
C LEU A 10 7.45 31.32 29.17
N LYS A 11 7.58 32.43 28.42
CA LYS A 11 8.63 32.60 27.39
C LYS A 11 10.06 32.64 27.99
N LYS A 12 10.18 32.64 29.31
CA LYS A 12 11.43 32.72 30.07
C LYS A 12 11.92 31.33 30.46
N SER A 13 13.23 31.14 30.42
CA SER A 13 13.87 29.94 30.98
C SER A 13 13.65 29.90 32.48
N VAL A 14 13.29 28.73 33.01
CA VAL A 14 13.13 28.48 34.46
C VAL A 14 13.95 27.25 34.84
N ASN A 15 14.10 27.02 36.14
CA ASN A 15 14.70 25.79 36.64
C ASN A 15 13.69 24.65 36.51
N LEU A 16 14.02 23.62 35.73
CA LEU A 16 13.14 22.48 35.44
C LEU A 16 13.39 21.31 36.38
N LEU A 17 14.64 21.11 36.78
CA LEU A 17 15.07 20.05 37.69
C LEU A 17 16.22 20.55 38.57
N ARG A 18 16.07 20.36 39.87
CA ARG A 18 17.11 20.58 40.87
C ARG A 18 17.36 19.29 41.65
N ILE A 19 18.61 18.86 41.70
CA ILE A 19 19.05 17.73 42.52
C ILE A 19 20.12 18.24 43.47
N GLU A 20 19.83 18.19 44.77
CA GLU A 20 20.80 18.54 45.80
C GLU A 20 21.44 17.29 46.35
N THR A 21 22.77 17.28 46.41
CA THR A 21 23.52 16.17 47.02
C THR A 21 24.50 16.69 48.07
N ASN A 22 25.10 15.77 48.82
CA ASN A 22 26.18 16.07 49.76
C ASN A 22 27.50 16.48 49.07
N LEU A 23 27.65 16.25 47.76
CA LEU A 23 28.90 16.49 47.01
C LEU A 23 28.80 17.65 46.01
N PHE A 24 27.66 17.78 45.33
CA PHE A 24 27.37 18.82 44.33
C PHE A 24 25.87 19.11 44.23
N ASP A 25 25.51 20.24 43.63
CA ASP A 25 24.14 20.54 43.23
C ASP A 25 24.05 20.53 41.70
N LEU A 26 23.00 19.91 41.16
CA LEU A 26 22.70 19.84 39.74
C LEU A 26 21.44 20.64 39.45
N TYR A 27 21.51 21.51 38.46
CA TYR A 27 20.41 22.32 37.95
C TYR A 27 20.27 22.08 36.44
N LEU A 28 19.05 21.86 36.00
CA LEU A 28 18.70 21.79 34.59
C LEU A 28 17.69 22.90 34.30
N GLU A 29 18.10 23.88 33.50
CA GLU A 29 17.31 25.06 33.19
C GLU A 29 16.85 25.04 31.73
N GLY A 30 15.62 25.46 31.47
CA GLY A 30 15.07 25.53 30.12
C GLY A 30 13.66 26.08 30.10
N LYS A 31 13.03 26.06 28.93
CA LYS A 31 11.61 26.40 28.81
C LYS A 31 10.77 25.15 29.11
N PRO A 32 9.76 25.23 29.99
CA PRO A 32 8.93 24.08 30.34
C PRO A 32 7.89 23.75 29.27
N TYR A 33 7.63 24.67 28.34
CA TYR A 33 6.61 24.55 27.31
C TYR A 33 7.23 24.70 25.92
N HIS A 34 6.71 23.95 24.95
CA HIS A 34 7.01 24.16 23.54
C HIS A 34 5.79 24.76 22.83
N PRO A 35 5.91 25.88 22.08
CA PRO A 35 4.79 26.51 21.39
C PRO A 35 3.94 25.56 20.53
N THR A 36 4.60 24.75 19.70
CA THR A 36 3.95 23.70 18.89
C THR A 36 3.21 22.65 19.73
N VAL A 37 3.82 22.18 20.83
CA VAL A 37 3.23 21.17 21.72
C VAL A 37 2.01 21.72 22.45
N ASP A 38 2.06 22.98 22.87
CA ASP A 38 0.90 23.65 23.49
C ASP A 38 -0.22 23.87 22.49
N MET A 39 0.08 24.32 21.28
CA MET A 39 -0.94 24.61 20.28
C MET A 39 -1.65 23.33 19.79
N LEU A 40 -0.90 22.24 19.67
CA LEU A 40 -1.42 20.92 19.27
C LEU A 40 -1.86 20.06 20.47
N GLN A 41 -1.66 20.54 21.70
CA GLN A 41 -1.96 19.83 22.94
C GLN A 41 -1.29 18.43 23.04
N LEU A 42 -0.08 18.28 22.51
CA LEU A 42 0.63 16.97 22.45
C LEU A 42 1.08 16.46 23.84
N HIS A 43 1.08 17.33 24.84
CA HIS A 43 1.35 16.97 26.24
C HIS A 43 0.09 16.52 26.99
N ARG A 44 -1.04 16.31 26.28
CA ARG A 44 -2.32 15.95 26.85
C ARG A 44 -2.84 14.63 26.30
N THR A 45 -3.55 13.88 27.15
CA THR A 45 -4.32 12.70 26.75
C THR A 45 -5.58 13.11 25.96
N GLU A 46 -6.27 12.14 25.34
CA GLU A 46 -7.62 12.33 24.75
C GLU A 46 -8.63 12.99 25.70
N GLY A 47 -8.52 12.70 27.01
CA GLY A 47 -9.34 13.31 28.06
C GLY A 47 -8.94 14.74 28.44
N ARG A 48 -7.94 15.32 27.77
CA ARG A 48 -7.30 16.62 28.06
C ARG A 48 -6.56 16.69 29.40
N GLU A 49 -6.25 15.53 29.98
CA GLU A 49 -5.41 15.43 31.17
C GLU A 49 -3.92 15.50 30.76
N TRP A 50 -3.05 15.89 31.68
CA TRP A 50 -1.61 15.90 31.40
C TRP A 50 -1.07 14.50 31.20
N GLU A 51 -0.26 14.32 30.15
CA GLU A 51 0.53 13.11 29.98
C GLU A 51 1.58 13.00 31.09
N GLN A 52 1.91 11.76 31.45
CA GLN A 52 2.94 11.47 32.45
C GLN A 52 4.30 11.31 31.78
N ALA A 53 5.35 11.82 32.40
CA ALA A 53 6.73 11.61 31.98
C ALA A 53 7.51 10.86 33.07
N ASP A 54 8.45 10.04 32.63
CA ASP A 54 9.33 9.28 33.49
C ASP A 54 10.63 10.04 33.76
N LEU A 55 10.97 10.12 35.03
CA LEU A 55 12.23 10.67 35.53
C LEU A 55 12.81 9.67 36.52
N HIS A 56 14.10 9.36 36.39
CA HIS A 56 14.77 8.47 37.35
C HIS A 56 16.14 9.00 37.74
N VAL A 57 16.39 9.05 39.05
CA VAL A 57 17.67 9.46 39.61
C VAL A 57 18.28 8.28 40.35
N SER A 58 19.44 7.82 39.90
CA SER A 58 20.16 6.69 40.50
C SER A 58 21.51 7.14 41.02
N SER A 59 21.79 6.81 42.29
CA SER A 59 23.12 6.93 42.89
C SER A 59 23.78 5.55 42.89
N TYR A 60 25.02 5.47 42.43
CA TYR A 60 25.80 4.22 42.33
C TYR A 60 27.00 4.18 43.28
N SER A 61 27.16 5.21 44.12
CA SER A 61 28.25 5.31 45.08
C SER A 61 27.70 5.49 46.50
N GLU A 62 28.25 4.75 47.46
CA GLU A 62 27.93 4.92 48.89
C GLU A 62 28.34 6.31 49.42
N GLN A 63 29.23 7.01 48.70
CA GLN A 63 29.70 8.35 49.04
C GLN A 63 28.71 9.45 48.62
N LEU A 64 27.82 9.18 47.65
CA LEU A 64 26.85 10.14 47.14
C LEU A 64 25.48 9.91 47.79
N ARG A 65 25.05 10.89 48.57
CA ARG A 65 23.70 10.97 49.17
C ARG A 65 22.91 12.09 48.51
N VAL A 66 21.80 11.72 47.89
CA VAL A 66 20.81 12.68 47.38
C VAL A 66 20.00 13.21 48.56
N LEU A 67 20.01 14.53 48.76
CA LEU A 67 19.36 15.23 49.87
C LEU A 67 17.93 15.63 49.50
N SER A 68 17.74 16.18 48.31
CA SER A 68 16.44 16.60 47.80
C SER A 68 16.43 16.56 46.27
N ILE A 69 15.25 16.32 45.70
CA ILE A 69 14.99 16.45 44.26
C ILE A 69 13.75 17.33 44.14
N ALA A 70 13.79 18.30 43.23
CA ALA A 70 12.65 19.14 42.93
C ALA A 70 12.48 19.28 41.41
N VAL A 71 11.23 19.19 40.94
CA VAL A 71 10.86 19.19 39.53
C VAL A 71 9.83 20.27 39.28
N PHE A 72 9.92 20.94 38.13
CA PHE A 72 8.98 21.97 37.75
C PHE A 72 7.59 21.40 37.47
N ASN A 73 6.57 21.97 38.11
CA ASN A 73 5.18 21.61 37.88
C ASN A 73 4.52 22.66 36.96
N PRO A 74 4.14 22.29 35.71
CA PRO A 74 3.56 23.22 34.76
C PRO A 74 2.13 23.65 35.09
N ILE A 75 1.46 23.03 36.07
CA ILE A 75 0.13 23.43 36.54
C ILE A 75 0.25 24.58 37.56
N THR A 76 1.16 24.45 38.51
CA THR A 76 1.38 25.45 39.57
C THR A 76 2.36 26.55 39.15
N GLY A 77 3.25 26.25 38.20
CA GLY A 77 4.28 27.18 37.71
C GLY A 77 5.50 27.28 38.62
N GLU A 78 5.65 26.35 39.58
CA GLU A 78 6.70 26.37 40.60
C GLU A 78 7.51 25.06 40.61
N LEU A 79 8.69 25.11 41.25
CA LEU A 79 9.54 23.94 41.44
C LEU A 79 9.11 23.21 42.74
N GLU A 80 8.58 22.00 42.62
CA GLU A 80 8.01 21.25 43.73
C GLU A 80 8.90 20.08 44.14
N PRO A 81 8.94 19.70 45.43
CA PRO A 81 9.64 18.50 45.88
C PRO A 81 9.10 17.24 45.17
N TRP A 82 10.00 16.40 44.67
CA TRP A 82 9.67 15.21 43.90
C TRP A 82 10.41 13.98 44.43
N GLN A 83 9.74 12.82 44.40
CA GLN A 83 10.31 11.55 44.87
C GLN A 83 10.67 10.63 43.70
N ASN A 84 11.77 9.88 43.85
CA ASN A 84 12.23 8.95 42.83
C ASN A 84 11.13 7.93 42.46
N GLN A 85 10.91 7.69 41.16
CA GLN A 85 9.85 6.85 40.59
C GLN A 85 8.42 7.42 40.61
N GLN A 86 8.23 8.68 41.03
CA GLN A 86 6.96 9.38 40.85
C GLN A 86 6.84 9.92 39.42
N ALA A 87 5.69 9.75 38.76
CA ALA A 87 5.46 10.36 37.45
C ALA A 87 5.63 11.90 37.52
N CYS A 88 6.28 12.48 36.52
CA CYS A 88 6.42 13.92 36.36
C CYS A 88 5.69 14.40 35.10
N PHE A 89 5.83 15.68 34.75
CA PHE A 89 5.20 16.25 33.56
C PHE A 89 6.18 16.29 32.38
N PRO A 90 5.70 16.20 31.12
CA PRO A 90 6.53 16.32 29.92
C PRO A 90 7.03 17.76 29.77
N ILE A 91 8.26 18.00 30.22
CA ILE A 91 8.90 19.33 30.20
C ILE A 91 10.22 19.35 29.40
N PHE A 92 10.67 18.19 28.92
CA PHE A 92 11.87 18.02 28.10
C PHE A 92 11.51 17.66 26.66
N TYR A 93 12.01 18.43 25.70
CA TYR A 93 11.61 18.38 24.29
C TYR A 93 12.83 18.37 23.35
N GLU A 94 12.74 17.60 22.27
CA GLU A 94 13.85 17.29 21.34
C GLU A 94 14.58 18.53 20.78
N THR A 95 13.84 19.56 20.32
CA THR A 95 14.41 20.74 19.63
C THR A 95 14.71 21.90 20.57
N GLN A 96 14.50 21.73 21.87
CA GLN A 96 14.81 22.77 22.86
C GLN A 96 16.23 22.64 23.39
N THR A 97 16.78 23.78 23.80
CA THR A 97 18.09 23.83 24.44
C THR A 97 17.91 23.94 25.94
N TYR A 98 18.59 23.06 26.68
CA TYR A 98 18.58 23.00 28.14
C TYR A 98 19.98 23.30 28.67
N ASN A 99 20.10 24.21 29.62
CA ASN A 99 21.37 24.51 30.27
C ASN A 99 21.54 23.59 31.48
N LEU A 100 22.54 22.72 31.44
CA LEU A 100 22.97 21.92 32.59
C LEU A 100 24.02 22.71 33.36
N LEU A 101 23.82 22.86 34.67
CA LEU A 101 24.76 23.48 35.60
C LEU A 101 24.99 22.56 36.80
N ILE A 102 26.25 22.25 37.07
CA ILE A 102 26.65 21.43 38.22
C ILE A 102 27.63 22.24 39.06
N GLN A 103 27.29 22.47 40.32
CA GLN A 103 28.10 23.22 41.27
C GLN A 103 28.68 22.29 42.33
N LYS A 104 30.01 22.20 42.39
CA LYS A 104 30.72 21.35 43.35
C LYS A 104 30.74 21.98 44.75
N LYS A 105 30.30 21.23 45.77
CA LYS A 105 30.40 21.63 47.19
C LYS A 105 31.76 21.27 47.77
N LYS A 106 32.31 20.14 47.36
CA LYS A 106 33.63 19.64 47.75
C LYS A 106 34.59 19.66 46.56
N ASP A 107 35.87 19.60 46.85
CA ASP A 107 36.91 19.46 45.84
C ASP A 107 36.96 18.00 45.37
N ILE A 108 36.22 17.72 44.30
CA ILE A 108 36.10 16.40 43.69
C ILE A 108 36.27 16.52 42.17
N GLU A 109 36.97 15.57 41.57
CA GLU A 109 37.01 15.43 40.13
C GLU A 109 35.67 14.86 39.65
N LEU A 110 34.96 15.66 38.86
CA LEU A 110 33.67 15.34 38.27
C LEU A 110 33.80 15.48 36.76
N THR A 111 33.43 14.43 36.05
CA THR A 111 33.37 14.40 34.59
C THR A 111 31.96 14.05 34.14
N PHE A 112 31.54 14.62 33.01
CA PHE A 112 30.24 14.35 32.42
C PHE A 112 30.39 13.33 31.30
N TYR A 113 29.52 12.32 31.31
CA TYR A 113 29.47 11.29 30.28
C TYR A 113 28.05 11.18 29.71
N HIS A 114 28.00 11.01 28.40
CA HIS A 114 26.80 10.71 27.64
C HIS A 114 27.18 9.84 26.44
N GLU A 115 26.29 8.95 25.98
CA GLU A 115 26.56 8.10 24.81
C GLU A 115 26.81 8.93 23.54
N ASN A 116 25.98 9.96 23.31
CA ASN A 116 26.18 10.94 22.25
C ASN A 116 27.38 11.85 22.52
N TYR A 117 28.34 11.84 21.60
CA TYR A 117 29.55 12.65 21.62
C TYR A 117 29.25 14.17 21.64
N ALA A 118 28.26 14.64 20.88
CA ALA A 118 27.92 16.06 20.82
C ALA A 118 27.40 16.60 22.17
N LEU A 119 26.56 15.82 22.86
CA LEU A 119 26.08 16.17 24.20
C LEU A 119 27.21 16.10 25.24
N ARG A 120 28.12 15.14 25.10
CA ARG A 120 29.30 14.98 25.97
C ARG A 120 30.23 16.19 25.90
N GLU A 121 30.59 16.63 24.70
CA GLU A 121 31.46 17.80 24.49
C GLU A 121 30.79 19.14 24.83
N ALA A 122 29.46 19.19 24.84
CA ALA A 122 28.74 20.41 25.15
C ALA A 122 28.93 20.87 26.61
N ILE A 123 29.23 19.94 27.53
CA ILE A 123 29.44 20.22 28.94
C ILE A 123 30.91 20.44 29.22
N VAL A 124 31.27 21.68 29.60
CA VAL A 124 32.64 22.08 29.87
C VAL A 124 32.82 22.55 31.31
N PRO A 125 33.98 22.31 31.93
CA PRO A 125 34.32 22.90 33.21
C PRO A 125 34.51 24.41 33.05
N LYS A 126 33.82 25.21 33.88
CA LYS A 126 33.97 26.67 33.97
C LYS A 126 34.64 27.01 35.30
N GLY A 127 35.97 26.93 35.31
CA GLY A 127 36.77 27.00 36.55
C GLY A 127 36.69 25.70 37.35
N ASP A 128 37.18 25.73 38.59
CA ASP A 128 37.42 24.49 39.37
C ASP A 128 36.13 23.88 39.97
N ARG A 129 35.10 24.71 40.18
CA ARG A 129 33.91 24.36 40.97
C ARG A 129 32.62 24.22 40.17
N ILE A 130 32.63 24.48 38.85
CA ILE A 130 31.41 24.50 38.03
C ILE A 130 31.62 23.70 36.75
N LEU A 131 30.67 22.83 36.41
CA LEU A 131 30.51 22.26 35.06
C LEU A 131 29.22 22.82 34.45
N SER A 132 29.28 23.31 33.21
CA SER A 132 28.10 23.87 32.56
C SER A 132 28.15 23.74 31.05
N GLY A 133 26.98 23.55 30.44
CA GLY A 133 26.83 23.51 29.00
C GLY A 133 25.40 23.43 28.53
N ASN A 134 25.21 23.66 27.23
CA ASN A 134 23.90 23.65 26.59
C ASN A 134 23.65 22.29 25.93
N LEU A 135 22.71 21.53 26.48
CA LEU A 135 22.23 20.27 25.94
C LEU A 135 21.13 20.55 24.91
N ASN A 136 21.32 20.07 23.69
CA ASN A 136 20.29 20.06 22.65
C ASN A 136 20.19 18.62 22.13
N PHE A 137 19.08 17.98 22.43
CA PHE A 137 18.86 16.56 22.12
C PHE A 137 18.63 16.31 20.64
N GLN A 138 18.31 17.36 19.86
CA GLN A 138 18.06 17.36 18.42
C GLN A 138 16.99 16.35 18.00
N ASN A 139 17.38 15.09 17.80
CA ASN A 139 16.52 13.98 17.37
C ASN A 139 16.53 12.80 18.35
N GLU A 140 17.18 12.91 19.52
CA GLU A 140 17.15 11.89 20.58
C GLU A 140 15.85 11.99 21.38
N ILE A 141 14.92 11.10 21.03
CA ILE A 141 13.59 11.02 21.63
C ILE A 141 13.50 9.78 22.51
N GLY A 142 12.76 9.90 23.61
CA GLY A 142 12.60 8.87 24.63
C GLY A 142 13.65 8.96 25.71
N TYR A 143 14.10 7.81 26.23
CA TYR A 143 14.98 7.79 27.39
C TYR A 143 16.41 8.19 27.03
N THR A 144 16.90 9.27 27.64
CA THR A 144 18.31 9.69 27.62
C THR A 144 18.90 9.57 29.01
N GLU A 145 20.18 9.21 29.09
CA GLU A 145 20.88 8.98 30.36
C GLU A 145 22.09 9.89 30.50
N LEU A 146 21.99 10.85 31.42
CA LEU A 146 23.06 11.77 31.77
C LEU A 146 23.86 11.18 32.94
N GLU A 147 25.16 10.97 32.75
CA GLU A 147 26.02 10.35 33.76
C GLU A 147 27.07 11.31 34.29
N LEU A 148 27.26 11.31 35.62
CA LEU A 148 28.35 12.00 36.29
C LEU A 148 29.31 10.99 36.90
N HIS A 149 30.57 11.07 36.50
CA HIS A 149 31.62 10.15 36.91
C HIS A 149 32.64 10.87 37.79
N SER A 150 33.27 10.14 38.70
CA SER A 150 34.43 10.54 39.49
C SER A 150 35.42 9.39 39.50
N ASP A 151 36.69 9.66 39.19
CA ASP A 151 37.75 8.65 39.10
C ASP A 151 37.33 7.38 38.32
N SER A 152 36.64 7.56 37.18
CA SER A 152 36.07 6.52 36.31
C SER A 152 34.94 5.64 36.88
N LEU A 153 34.39 5.99 38.05
CA LEU A 153 33.18 5.38 38.61
C LEU A 153 31.97 6.29 38.43
N THR A 154 30.84 5.71 38.00
CA THR A 154 29.56 6.44 37.91
C THR A 154 29.07 6.81 39.31
N LEU A 155 28.94 8.11 39.60
CA LEU A 155 28.39 8.62 40.85
C LEU A 155 26.87 8.74 40.77
N LEU A 156 26.40 9.47 39.77
CA LEU A 156 24.99 9.77 39.54
C LEU A 156 24.63 9.45 38.10
N LYS A 157 23.45 8.86 37.92
CA LYS A 157 22.83 8.65 36.62
C LYS A 157 21.42 9.21 36.66
N LEU A 158 21.18 10.19 35.79
CA LEU A 158 19.92 10.88 35.62
C LEU A 158 19.30 10.43 34.30
N ARG A 159 18.19 9.71 34.36
CA ARG A 159 17.41 9.33 33.18
C ARG A 159 16.27 10.32 32.99
N LEU A 160 16.23 10.95 31.83
CA LEU A 160 15.17 11.86 31.39
C LEU A 160 14.40 11.21 30.24
N GLU A 161 13.11 11.52 30.13
CA GLU A 161 12.30 11.20 28.95
C GLU A 161 12.14 12.46 28.09
N ILE A 162 12.63 12.41 26.85
CA ILE A 162 12.61 13.50 25.88
C ILE A 162 11.43 13.33 24.92
N PHE A 163 10.59 14.35 24.81
CA PHE A 163 9.37 14.30 24.00
C PHE A 163 9.56 14.94 22.61
N PRO A 164 9.02 14.33 21.54
CA PRO A 164 8.87 14.97 20.23
C PRO A 164 7.97 16.19 20.32
N VAL A 165 8.25 17.18 19.47
CA VAL A 165 7.54 18.47 19.48
C VAL A 165 6.34 18.50 18.52
N LYS A 166 6.32 17.58 17.56
CA LYS A 166 5.52 17.68 16.34
C LYS A 166 4.55 16.51 16.14
N MET A 167 4.56 15.55 17.07
CA MET A 167 3.74 14.34 17.02
C MET A 167 3.54 13.80 18.44
N ASP A 168 2.43 13.11 18.71
CA ASP A 168 2.21 12.47 20.01
C ASP A 168 3.22 11.34 20.24
N TYR A 169 3.98 11.47 21.31
CA TYR A 169 5.04 10.53 21.65
C TYR A 169 4.53 9.16 22.10
N LYS A 170 3.50 9.13 22.94
CA LYS A 170 3.06 7.87 23.55
C LYS A 170 2.16 7.07 22.64
N ARG A 171 1.49 7.74 21.70
CA ARG A 171 0.52 7.10 20.82
C ARG A 171 1.08 6.93 19.42
N ASP A 172 1.37 8.02 18.74
CA ASP A 172 1.66 8.00 17.31
C ASP A 172 3.06 7.46 17.03
N TYR A 173 4.08 7.88 17.81
CA TYR A 173 5.44 7.35 17.65
C TYR A 173 5.50 5.84 17.88
N HIS A 174 4.92 5.35 18.99
CA HIS A 174 4.88 3.91 19.26
C HIS A 174 4.06 3.14 18.22
N THR A 175 2.97 3.73 17.72
CA THR A 175 2.18 3.11 16.64
C THR A 175 2.96 3.05 15.33
N ILE A 176 3.68 4.11 14.96
CA ILE A 176 4.59 4.12 13.80
C ILE A 176 5.64 3.02 13.94
N LEU A 177 6.31 2.95 15.09
CA LEU A 177 7.34 1.94 15.36
C LEU A 177 6.75 0.53 15.24
N GLN A 178 5.57 0.29 15.82
CA GLN A 178 4.87 -1.00 15.73
C GLN A 178 4.44 -1.33 14.30
N ASP A 179 3.91 -0.36 13.54
CA ASP A 179 3.51 -0.54 12.15
C ASP A 179 4.71 -0.88 11.26
N VAL A 180 5.82 -0.13 11.38
CA VAL A 180 7.08 -0.40 10.65
C VAL A 180 7.58 -1.81 10.97
N ASN A 181 7.64 -2.16 12.26
CA ASN A 181 8.04 -3.50 12.70
C ASN A 181 7.14 -4.57 12.08
N LYS A 182 5.83 -4.43 12.17
CA LYS A 182 4.87 -5.40 11.63
C LYS A 182 5.06 -5.59 10.11
N GLN A 183 5.26 -4.51 9.37
CA GLN A 183 5.46 -4.57 7.92
C GLN A 183 6.78 -5.24 7.54
N ILE A 184 7.89 -4.90 8.19
CA ILE A 184 9.19 -5.54 7.93
C ILE A 184 9.11 -7.05 8.20
N HIS A 185 8.44 -7.47 9.28
CA HIS A 185 8.24 -8.88 9.56
C HIS A 185 7.37 -9.58 8.51
N ASN A 186 6.37 -8.90 7.92
CA ASN A 186 5.59 -9.45 6.80
C ASN A 186 6.46 -9.62 5.56
N LEU A 187 7.17 -8.56 5.17
CA LEU A 187 8.05 -8.56 4.00
C LEU A 187 9.13 -9.65 4.12
N THR A 188 9.71 -9.80 5.32
CA THR A 188 10.68 -10.85 5.63
C THR A 188 10.07 -12.24 5.47
N PHE A 189 8.86 -12.45 5.98
CA PHE A 189 8.18 -13.73 5.83
C PHE A 189 7.92 -14.07 4.35
N ASP A 190 7.43 -13.13 3.56
CA ASP A 190 7.18 -13.35 2.14
C ASP A 190 8.47 -13.67 1.38
N PHE A 191 9.56 -12.99 1.73
CA PHE A 191 10.88 -13.26 1.18
C PHE A 191 11.41 -14.65 1.58
N LEU A 192 11.35 -15.01 2.86
CA LEU A 192 11.76 -16.31 3.38
C LEU A 192 10.92 -17.44 2.77
N ARG A 193 9.60 -17.25 2.61
CA ARG A 193 8.70 -18.21 1.97
C ARG A 193 9.12 -18.50 0.53
N LYS A 194 9.40 -17.47 -0.28
CA LYS A 194 9.85 -17.62 -1.67
C LYS A 194 11.21 -18.31 -1.76
N THR A 195 12.15 -17.93 -0.91
CA THR A 195 13.51 -18.50 -0.90
C THR A 195 13.52 -19.96 -0.41
N TYR A 196 12.70 -20.29 0.58
CA TYR A 196 12.55 -21.66 1.11
C TYR A 196 12.08 -22.65 0.03
N GLN A 197 11.14 -22.22 -0.82
CA GLN A 197 10.62 -23.05 -1.92
C GLN A 197 11.68 -23.37 -2.98
N LEU A 198 12.66 -22.48 -3.20
CA LEU A 198 13.65 -22.60 -4.26
C LEU A 198 14.92 -23.36 -3.85
N THR A 199 15.31 -23.32 -2.57
CA THR A 199 16.65 -23.77 -2.17
C THR A 199 16.69 -25.06 -1.35
N GLY A 200 15.66 -25.40 -0.58
CA GLY A 200 15.72 -26.50 0.40
C GLY A 200 16.78 -26.20 1.49
N LEU A 201 16.41 -26.27 2.76
CA LEU A 201 17.32 -25.79 3.81
C LEU A 201 18.55 -26.69 4.03
N LYS A 202 19.73 -26.08 4.10
CA LYS A 202 20.70 -26.38 5.16
C LYS A 202 20.30 -25.59 6.40
N GLU A 203 20.13 -26.28 7.54
CA GLU A 203 20.03 -25.63 8.85
C GLU A 203 21.30 -24.78 9.06
N THR A 204 21.12 -23.53 9.46
CA THR A 204 22.22 -22.68 9.90
C THR A 204 22.68 -23.22 11.25
N GLU A 205 23.84 -23.85 11.32
CA GLU A 205 24.39 -24.50 12.53
C GLU A 205 24.70 -23.53 13.69
N GLN A 206 24.50 -22.22 13.52
CA GLN A 206 25.01 -21.18 14.43
C GLN A 206 23.96 -20.12 14.86
N GLN A 207 22.71 -20.49 15.13
CA GLN A 207 21.79 -19.54 15.80
C GLN A 207 22.10 -19.48 17.30
N SER A 208 22.35 -18.28 17.86
CA SER A 208 22.54 -18.15 19.31
C SER A 208 21.21 -18.36 20.06
N LEU A 209 21.25 -19.07 21.20
CA LEU A 209 20.05 -19.31 22.03
C LEU A 209 19.43 -18.01 22.56
N THR A 210 20.24 -16.94 22.67
CA THR A 210 19.79 -15.61 23.10
C THR A 210 19.00 -14.90 22.01
N GLU A 211 19.46 -14.92 20.76
CA GLU A 211 18.69 -14.40 19.61
C GLU A 211 17.36 -15.14 19.46
N PHE A 212 17.38 -16.47 19.58
CA PHE A 212 16.17 -17.28 19.55
C PHE A 212 15.16 -16.84 20.62
N TYR A 213 15.62 -16.59 21.85
CA TYR A 213 14.76 -16.16 22.94
C TYR A 213 14.13 -14.79 22.70
N THR A 214 14.91 -13.81 22.22
CA THR A 214 14.39 -12.45 21.99
C THR A 214 13.33 -12.45 20.90
N ILE A 215 13.56 -13.19 19.81
CA ILE A 215 12.57 -13.37 18.73
C ILE A 215 11.33 -14.10 19.25
N LEU A 216 11.53 -15.19 20.00
CA LEU A 216 10.42 -15.97 20.57
C LEU A 216 9.56 -15.10 21.49
N ARG A 217 10.17 -14.29 22.36
CA ARG A 217 9.44 -13.41 23.28
C ARG A 217 8.52 -12.45 22.54
N TYR A 218 8.97 -11.88 21.43
CA TYR A 218 8.15 -10.98 20.62
C TYR A 218 7.00 -11.70 19.92
N LEU A 219 7.23 -12.92 19.41
CA LEU A 219 6.24 -13.68 18.65
C LEU A 219 5.32 -14.56 19.51
N PHE A 220 5.59 -14.68 20.81
CA PHE A 220 5.03 -15.73 21.66
C PHE A 220 3.51 -15.69 21.72
N ASP A 221 2.94 -14.53 22.07
CA ASP A 221 1.50 -14.39 22.24
C ASP A 221 0.77 -14.61 20.91
N GLN A 222 1.33 -14.08 19.82
CA GLN A 222 0.79 -14.31 18.48
C GLN A 222 0.82 -15.80 18.11
N LEU A 223 1.91 -16.50 18.40
CA LEU A 223 2.03 -17.94 18.15
C LEU A 223 0.96 -18.72 18.93
N ILE A 224 0.84 -18.48 20.23
CA ILE A 224 -0.15 -19.16 21.09
C ILE A 224 -1.58 -18.87 20.62
N ASN A 225 -1.90 -17.62 20.32
CA ASN A 225 -3.22 -17.23 19.80
C ASN A 225 -3.52 -17.86 18.44
N SER A 226 -2.49 -18.02 17.59
CA SER A 226 -2.64 -18.69 16.29
C SER A 226 -2.99 -20.17 16.47
N VAL A 227 -2.35 -20.86 17.41
CA VAL A 227 -2.70 -22.27 17.70
C VAL A 227 -4.08 -22.39 18.36
N GLN A 228 -4.47 -21.44 19.22
CA GLN A 228 -5.83 -21.36 19.74
C GLN A 228 -6.87 -21.17 18.64
N ARG A 229 -6.56 -20.37 17.61
CA ARG A 229 -7.42 -20.21 16.43
C ARG A 229 -7.57 -21.52 15.66
N ILE A 230 -6.49 -22.29 15.51
CA ILE A 230 -6.53 -23.61 14.87
C ILE A 230 -7.47 -24.56 15.61
N LYS A 231 -7.53 -24.50 16.95
CA LYS A 231 -8.45 -25.32 17.76
C LYS A 231 -9.91 -25.20 17.31
N GLY A 232 -10.33 -24.04 16.82
CA GLY A 232 -11.70 -23.82 16.34
C GLY A 232 -12.02 -24.51 15.00
N SER A 233 -11.03 -24.76 14.16
CA SER A 233 -11.20 -25.48 12.89
C SER A 233 -9.90 -26.18 12.47
N PRO A 234 -9.52 -27.27 13.17
CA PRO A 234 -8.29 -27.98 12.86
C PRO A 234 -8.44 -28.76 11.56
N HIS A 235 -7.34 -28.86 10.82
CA HIS A 235 -7.26 -29.63 9.59
C HIS A 235 -7.44 -31.12 9.90
N THR A 236 -8.44 -31.72 9.27
CA THR A 236 -8.86 -33.10 9.53
C THR A 236 -8.80 -33.93 8.27
N ARG A 237 -8.60 -35.23 8.44
CA ARG A 237 -8.74 -36.23 7.39
C ARG A 237 -9.84 -37.20 7.78
N LEU A 238 -10.68 -37.57 6.82
CA LEU A 238 -11.68 -38.61 7.05
C LEU A 238 -11.02 -39.97 6.89
N GLN A 239 -10.84 -40.67 8.01
CA GLN A 239 -10.38 -42.05 8.00
C GLN A 239 -11.57 -42.99 8.01
N GLN A 240 -11.54 -43.98 7.12
CA GLN A 240 -12.52 -45.06 7.13
C GLN A 240 -12.07 -46.10 8.15
N ASP A 241 -12.78 -46.17 9.27
CA ASP A 241 -12.63 -47.25 10.24
C ASP A 241 -13.62 -48.37 9.87
N GLN A 242 -13.10 -49.60 9.82
CA GLN A 242 -13.87 -50.79 9.48
C GLN A 242 -13.89 -51.68 10.71
N ARG A 243 -15.09 -52.06 11.16
CA ARG A 243 -15.28 -52.97 12.29
C ARG A 243 -16.40 -53.97 12.03
N ILE A 244 -16.31 -55.14 12.66
CA ILE A 244 -17.37 -56.14 12.65
C ILE A 244 -18.35 -55.78 13.76
N VAL A 245 -19.62 -55.60 13.44
CA VAL A 245 -20.69 -55.28 14.39
C VAL A 245 -21.89 -56.17 14.15
N PRO A 246 -22.78 -56.34 15.15
CA PRO A 246 -24.07 -56.98 14.94
C PRO A 246 -24.82 -56.33 13.77
N ALA A 247 -25.45 -57.14 12.91
CA ALA A 247 -26.06 -56.67 11.67
C ALA A 247 -27.11 -55.57 11.88
N GLU A 248 -27.83 -55.62 13.01
CA GLU A 248 -28.82 -54.61 13.42
C GLU A 248 -28.20 -53.23 13.70
N ARG A 249 -26.92 -53.17 14.07
CA ARG A 249 -26.20 -51.93 14.41
C ARG A 249 -25.39 -51.37 13.25
N ALA A 250 -25.32 -52.08 12.13
CA ALA A 250 -24.52 -51.69 10.98
C ALA A 250 -25.19 -50.55 10.20
N LYS A 251 -24.45 -49.45 9.95
CA LYS A 251 -24.97 -48.30 9.19
C LYS A 251 -24.60 -48.35 7.70
N LYS A 252 -23.40 -48.81 7.36
CA LYS A 252 -22.90 -48.89 5.97
C LYS A 252 -22.08 -50.16 5.74
N ILE A 253 -22.71 -51.10 5.04
CA ILE A 253 -22.13 -52.39 4.66
C ILE A 253 -21.27 -52.22 3.39
N ASN A 254 -20.10 -52.87 3.36
CA ASN A 254 -19.19 -52.84 2.20
C ASN A 254 -19.02 -54.25 1.60
N HIS A 255 -18.48 -54.37 0.38
CA HIS A 255 -18.21 -55.64 -0.32
C HIS A 255 -17.38 -56.64 0.51
N LYS A 256 -16.56 -56.15 1.45
CA LYS A 256 -15.80 -57.00 2.39
C LYS A 256 -16.69 -57.84 3.31
N THR A 257 -17.95 -57.43 3.54
CA THR A 257 -18.94 -58.24 4.27
C THR A 257 -19.20 -59.57 3.59
N LEU A 258 -19.30 -59.59 2.25
CA LEU A 258 -19.49 -60.84 1.51
C LEU A 258 -18.29 -61.78 1.65
N LYS A 259 -17.07 -61.23 1.64
CA LYS A 259 -15.84 -62.00 1.88
C LYS A 259 -15.74 -62.51 3.32
N TYR A 260 -16.28 -61.77 4.28
CA TYR A 260 -16.34 -62.20 5.68
C TYR A 260 -17.36 -63.32 5.91
N LEU A 261 -18.58 -63.17 5.38
CA LEU A 261 -19.65 -64.16 5.52
C LEU A 261 -19.32 -65.47 4.81
N SER A 262 -18.68 -65.43 3.64
CA SER A 262 -18.19 -66.64 2.96
C SER A 262 -17.14 -67.40 3.76
N ARG A 263 -16.34 -66.72 4.58
CA ARG A 263 -15.31 -67.33 5.45
C ARG A 263 -15.85 -67.73 6.82
N ASN A 264 -17.00 -67.21 7.23
CA ASN A 264 -17.61 -67.45 8.54
C ASN A 264 -19.10 -67.83 8.40
N PRO A 265 -19.40 -69.02 7.86
CA PRO A 265 -20.78 -69.46 7.66
C PRO A 265 -21.59 -69.54 8.96
N GLN A 266 -20.93 -69.76 10.10
CA GLN A 266 -21.56 -69.75 11.43
C GLN A 266 -22.19 -68.41 11.82
N SER A 267 -21.85 -67.32 11.12
CA SER A 267 -22.48 -66.02 11.32
C SER A 267 -23.80 -65.87 10.55
N LEU A 268 -24.27 -66.90 9.83
CA LEU A 268 -25.55 -66.92 9.13
C LEU A 268 -26.56 -67.79 9.88
N ILE A 269 -27.71 -67.24 10.25
CA ILE A 269 -28.82 -67.96 10.88
C ILE A 269 -29.95 -68.13 9.86
N LYS A 270 -30.60 -69.30 9.83
CA LYS A 270 -31.75 -69.55 8.97
C LYS A 270 -32.90 -68.62 9.33
N ASP A 271 -33.44 -67.94 8.33
CA ASP A 271 -34.54 -67.00 8.46
C ASP A 271 -35.43 -67.13 7.22
N HIS A 272 -36.46 -67.97 7.34
CA HIS A 272 -37.31 -68.38 6.21
C HIS A 272 -38.20 -67.23 5.69
N GLU A 273 -38.49 -66.23 6.53
CA GLU A 273 -39.38 -65.13 6.17
C GLU A 273 -38.60 -63.94 5.62
N ASN A 274 -37.59 -63.47 6.36
CA ASN A 274 -36.90 -62.19 6.11
C ASN A 274 -35.41 -62.33 5.74
N GLY A 275 -34.91 -63.56 5.55
CA GLY A 275 -33.52 -63.80 5.22
C GLY A 275 -33.07 -63.17 3.89
N ILE A 276 -32.05 -62.31 3.98
CA ILE A 276 -31.52 -61.50 2.87
C ILE A 276 -30.48 -62.26 2.04
N VAL A 277 -29.87 -63.31 2.59
CA VAL A 277 -28.83 -64.12 1.93
C VAL A 277 -29.42 -65.47 1.52
N HIS A 278 -29.47 -65.75 0.21
CA HIS A 278 -29.99 -67.01 -0.33
C HIS A 278 -28.86 -67.97 -0.66
N VAL A 279 -28.86 -69.14 -0.02
CA VAL A 279 -27.88 -70.21 -0.29
C VAL A 279 -28.63 -71.51 -0.49
N ARG A 280 -28.47 -72.11 -1.69
CA ARG A 280 -29.06 -73.42 -2.04
C ARG A 280 -30.57 -73.54 -1.76
N GLY A 281 -31.32 -72.45 -2.00
CA GLY A 281 -32.77 -72.40 -1.81
C GLY A 281 -33.25 -72.08 -0.39
N GLU A 282 -32.35 -72.01 0.59
CA GLU A 282 -32.65 -71.56 1.95
C GLU A 282 -32.27 -70.09 2.15
N ARG A 283 -33.03 -69.40 3.01
CA ARG A 283 -32.84 -67.98 3.34
C ARG A 283 -32.13 -67.84 4.69
N PHE A 284 -31.13 -66.96 4.74
CA PHE A 284 -30.32 -66.71 5.93
C PHE A 284 -30.20 -65.22 6.24
N THR A 285 -30.08 -64.90 7.53
CA THR A 285 -29.80 -63.56 8.04
C THR A 285 -28.42 -63.56 8.74
N PRO A 286 -27.51 -62.65 8.37
CA PRO A 286 -26.21 -62.54 9.03
C PRO A 286 -26.36 -61.93 10.43
N THR A 287 -25.68 -62.49 11.43
CA THR A 287 -25.62 -61.96 12.80
C THR A 287 -24.64 -60.80 12.92
N HIS A 288 -23.53 -60.86 12.18
CA HIS A 288 -22.46 -59.87 12.21
C HIS A 288 -22.00 -59.52 10.79
N VAL A 289 -21.77 -58.23 10.53
CA VAL A 289 -21.34 -57.70 9.24
C VAL A 289 -20.24 -56.66 9.42
N TRP A 290 -19.48 -56.37 8.35
CA TRP A 290 -18.57 -55.23 8.37
C TRP A 290 -19.36 -53.94 8.22
N ASP A 291 -19.17 -53.03 9.18
CA ASP A 291 -19.62 -51.65 9.11
C ASP A 291 -18.43 -50.73 8.85
N THR A 292 -18.63 -49.73 7.97
CA THR A 292 -17.64 -48.70 7.67
C THR A 292 -18.09 -47.37 8.25
N HIS A 293 -17.40 -46.90 9.28
CA HIS A 293 -17.61 -45.57 9.84
C HIS A 293 -16.53 -44.62 9.34
N ARG A 294 -16.92 -43.39 9.04
CA ARG A 294 -15.97 -42.30 8.78
C ARG A 294 -15.71 -41.61 10.10
N ILE A 295 -14.50 -41.74 10.63
CA ILE A 295 -14.06 -41.00 11.79
C ILE A 295 -13.21 -39.81 11.35
N VAL A 296 -13.36 -38.71 12.08
CA VAL A 296 -12.52 -37.52 11.91
C VAL A 296 -11.18 -37.83 12.55
N ASN A 297 -10.11 -37.87 11.74
CA ASN A 297 -8.76 -38.04 12.23
C ASN A 297 -8.00 -36.70 12.14
N TYR A 298 -7.44 -36.26 13.27
CA TYR A 298 -6.62 -35.05 13.36
C TYR A 298 -5.17 -35.29 12.96
N ASP A 299 -4.74 -36.52 12.70
CA ASP A 299 -3.37 -36.89 12.34
C ASP A 299 -3.03 -36.50 10.88
N SER A 300 -3.05 -35.19 10.62
CA SER A 300 -2.70 -34.55 9.36
C SER A 300 -1.25 -34.05 9.38
N HIS A 301 -0.66 -33.90 8.20
CA HIS A 301 0.71 -33.36 8.08
C HIS A 301 0.84 -31.97 8.71
N GLU A 302 -0.19 -31.15 8.56
CA GLU A 302 -0.29 -29.80 9.10
C GLU A 302 -0.32 -29.79 10.63
N ASN A 303 -1.08 -30.68 11.25
CA ASN A 303 -1.14 -30.78 12.72
C ASN A 303 0.15 -31.35 13.30
N ARG A 304 0.77 -32.32 12.60
CA ARG A 304 2.09 -32.84 12.97
C ARG A 304 3.15 -31.74 12.93
N PHE A 305 3.09 -30.85 11.94
CA PHE A 305 3.95 -29.68 11.86
C PHE A 305 3.76 -28.74 13.06
N VAL A 306 2.52 -28.35 13.38
CA VAL A 306 2.24 -27.46 14.52
C VAL A 306 2.77 -28.07 15.83
N SER A 307 2.50 -29.36 16.06
CA SER A 307 3.00 -30.09 17.23
C SER A 307 4.53 -30.10 17.26
N TRP A 308 5.19 -30.38 16.13
CA TRP A 308 6.64 -30.40 16.02
C TRP A 308 7.30 -29.03 16.28
N VAL A 309 6.71 -27.92 15.80
CA VAL A 309 7.19 -26.56 16.09
C VAL A 309 7.13 -26.27 17.59
N LEU A 310 5.99 -26.57 18.23
CA LEU A 310 5.81 -26.34 19.66
C LEU A 310 6.77 -27.18 20.51
N LEU A 311 6.97 -28.46 20.17
CA LEU A 311 7.96 -29.33 20.82
C LEU A 311 9.39 -28.81 20.64
N SER A 312 9.70 -28.26 19.46
CA SER A 312 11.02 -27.66 19.20
C SER A 312 11.26 -26.40 20.04
N ILE A 313 10.23 -25.57 20.23
CA ILE A 313 10.26 -24.40 21.11
C ILE A 313 10.42 -24.82 22.57
N GLU A 314 9.68 -25.82 23.03
CA GLU A 314 9.80 -26.34 24.40
C GLU A 314 11.22 -26.83 24.67
N ARG A 315 11.82 -27.59 23.74
CA ARG A 315 13.20 -28.07 23.84
C ARG A 315 14.18 -26.90 23.94
N LYS A 316 14.12 -25.93 23.02
CA LYS A 316 15.02 -24.76 23.04
C LYS A 316 14.86 -23.90 24.30
N LEU A 317 13.63 -23.72 24.81
CA LEU A 317 13.38 -23.05 26.09
C LEU A 317 14.01 -23.79 27.28
N LYS A 318 13.98 -25.13 27.26
CA LYS A 318 14.64 -25.95 28.28
C LYS A 318 16.16 -25.82 28.21
N ASP A 319 16.73 -25.84 27.01
CA ASP A 319 18.19 -25.69 26.80
C ASP A 319 18.67 -24.32 27.28
N LEU A 320 17.92 -23.25 26.97
CA LEU A 320 18.20 -21.90 27.45
C LEU A 320 18.14 -21.82 28.99
N TRP A 321 17.14 -22.45 29.60
CA TRP A 321 16.99 -22.48 31.06
C TRP A 321 18.20 -23.13 31.75
N VAL A 322 18.70 -24.25 31.19
CA VAL A 322 19.92 -24.91 31.67
C VAL A 322 21.15 -24.02 31.52
N LEU A 323 21.28 -23.30 30.40
CA LEU A 323 22.39 -22.39 30.15
C LEU A 323 22.39 -21.19 31.10
N LEU A 324 21.24 -20.57 31.33
CA LEU A 324 21.08 -19.43 32.24
C LEU A 324 21.34 -19.83 33.70
N LYS A 325 20.95 -21.05 34.10
CA LYS A 325 21.27 -21.63 35.41
C LYS A 325 22.77 -21.79 35.63
N LYS A 326 23.49 -22.29 34.62
CA LYS A 326 24.96 -22.44 34.68
C LYS A 326 25.69 -21.11 34.79
N ARG A 327 25.15 -20.02 34.19
CA ARG A 327 25.76 -18.67 34.19
C ARG A 327 25.34 -17.78 35.38
N LYS A 328 24.63 -18.30 36.39
CA LYS A 328 24.06 -17.53 37.53
C LYS A 328 23.16 -16.33 37.13
N ARG A 329 22.73 -16.23 35.86
CA ARG A 329 21.86 -15.15 35.36
C ARG A 329 20.36 -15.34 35.66
N LEU A 330 19.97 -16.47 36.27
CA LEU A 330 18.61 -16.73 36.76
C LEU A 330 18.21 -15.91 38.01
N GLN A 331 19.07 -14.99 38.47
CA GLN A 331 18.77 -14.10 39.59
C GLN A 331 17.83 -12.94 39.21
N ASP A 332 17.58 -12.71 37.91
CA ASP A 332 16.53 -11.79 37.45
C ASP A 332 15.14 -12.45 37.60
N PRO A 333 14.30 -11.98 38.55
CA PRO A 333 13.00 -12.58 38.82
C PRO A 333 12.02 -12.41 37.66
N VAL A 334 12.14 -11.34 36.86
CA VAL A 334 11.24 -11.05 35.73
C VAL A 334 11.50 -12.04 34.59
N LEU A 335 12.77 -12.24 34.24
CA LEU A 335 13.18 -13.20 33.22
C LEU A 335 12.76 -14.63 33.57
N ALA A 336 12.94 -15.04 34.83
CA ALA A 336 12.54 -16.36 35.31
C ALA A 336 11.02 -16.58 35.25
N GLN A 337 10.23 -15.57 35.61
CA GLN A 337 8.76 -15.62 35.52
C GLN A 337 8.30 -15.71 34.05
N THR A 338 8.84 -14.89 33.15
CA THR A 338 8.49 -14.92 31.73
C THR A 338 8.80 -16.27 31.09
N MET A 339 9.98 -16.84 31.34
CA MET A 339 10.32 -18.18 30.81
C MET A 339 9.39 -19.28 31.32
N THR A 340 9.05 -19.23 32.62
CA THR A 340 8.14 -20.20 33.23
C THR A 340 6.73 -20.09 32.63
N HIS A 341 6.25 -18.87 32.41
CA HIS A 341 4.99 -18.60 31.73
C HIS A 341 4.98 -19.20 30.32
N MET A 342 6.02 -18.92 29.51
CA MET A 342 6.11 -19.43 28.15
C MET A 342 6.11 -20.96 28.09
N GLN A 343 6.88 -21.62 28.97
CA GLN A 343 6.89 -23.08 29.05
C GLN A 343 5.51 -23.65 29.43
N LYS A 344 4.81 -23.01 30.37
CA LYS A 344 3.48 -23.44 30.80
C LYS A 344 2.47 -23.31 29.67
N GLU A 345 2.47 -22.20 28.94
CA GLU A 345 1.54 -21.97 27.83
C GLU A 345 1.79 -22.91 26.65
N VAL A 346 3.05 -23.16 26.28
CA VAL A 346 3.39 -24.15 25.23
C VAL A 346 2.87 -25.54 25.63
N ARG A 347 3.10 -25.98 26.87
CA ARG A 347 2.59 -27.25 27.38
C ARG A 347 1.06 -27.32 27.39
N ARG A 348 0.39 -26.24 27.79
CA ARG A 348 -1.07 -26.14 27.80
C ARG A 348 -1.64 -26.35 26.40
N VAL A 349 -1.05 -25.70 25.40
CA VAL A 349 -1.52 -25.79 24.01
C VAL A 349 -1.20 -27.16 23.40
N LEU A 350 -0.04 -27.76 23.71
CA LEU A 350 0.32 -29.12 23.28
C LEU A 350 -0.67 -30.20 23.77
N GLN A 351 -1.47 -29.92 24.80
CA GLN A 351 -2.51 -30.85 25.30
C GLN A 351 -3.79 -30.85 24.46
N PHE A 352 -3.93 -30.01 23.44
CA PHE A 352 -5.12 -30.02 22.59
C PHE A 352 -5.24 -31.33 21.81
N ASP A 353 -6.47 -31.84 21.69
CA ASP A 353 -6.77 -33.14 21.05
C ASP A 353 -6.24 -33.23 19.61
N PHE A 354 -6.35 -32.15 18.85
CA PHE A 354 -5.89 -32.12 17.46
C PHE A 354 -4.36 -32.13 17.29
N LEU A 355 -3.61 -31.95 18.39
CA LEU A 355 -2.15 -32.00 18.43
C LEU A 355 -1.63 -33.33 19.00
N GLN A 356 -2.52 -34.25 19.42
CA GLN A 356 -2.19 -35.64 19.76
C GLN A 356 -1.97 -36.46 18.49
N VAL A 357 -0.92 -36.12 17.75
CA VAL A 357 -0.62 -36.61 16.40
C VAL A 357 0.75 -37.26 16.33
N GLY A 358 1.02 -38.02 15.26
CA GLY A 358 2.29 -38.70 15.08
C GLY A 358 3.48 -37.76 14.93
N VAL A 359 4.70 -38.31 15.06
CA VAL A 359 5.93 -37.53 14.87
C VAL A 359 6.05 -37.06 13.41
N MET A 360 6.51 -35.83 13.22
CA MET A 360 6.86 -35.31 11.91
C MET A 360 8.17 -35.97 11.43
N LYS A 361 8.09 -36.74 10.34
CA LYS A 361 9.26 -37.44 9.78
C LYS A 361 10.01 -36.57 8.75
N ASN A 362 9.28 -35.90 7.87
CA ASN A 362 9.83 -35.06 6.81
C ASN A 362 9.09 -33.72 6.76
N MET A 363 9.81 -32.62 6.52
CA MET A 363 9.22 -31.29 6.36
C MET A 363 8.88 -31.01 4.90
N SER A 364 7.59 -31.06 4.54
CA SER A 364 7.06 -30.60 3.25
C SER A 364 6.09 -29.45 3.46
N VAL A 365 6.20 -28.37 2.67
CA VAL A 365 5.31 -27.21 2.80
C VAL A 365 3.97 -27.51 2.11
N SER A 366 2.87 -27.43 2.84
CA SER A 366 1.52 -27.59 2.26
C SER A 366 0.82 -26.25 2.03
N LEU A 367 -0.19 -26.23 1.15
CA LEU A 367 -0.99 -25.02 0.88
C LEU A 367 -1.73 -24.54 2.14
N VAL A 368 -2.17 -25.47 2.99
CA VAL A 368 -2.84 -25.15 4.26
C VAL A 368 -1.89 -24.39 5.18
N MET A 369 -0.62 -24.81 5.28
CA MET A 369 0.41 -24.08 6.02
C MET A 369 0.72 -22.70 5.43
N GLN A 370 0.43 -22.46 4.16
CA GLN A 370 0.70 -21.16 3.51
C GLN A 370 -0.49 -20.19 3.59
N MET A 371 -1.72 -20.69 3.61
CA MET A 371 -2.92 -19.87 3.39
C MET A 371 -3.96 -19.99 4.50
N ALA A 372 -4.05 -21.12 5.21
CA ALA A 372 -5.12 -21.32 6.18
C ALA A 372 -4.88 -20.49 7.46
N PRO A 373 -5.91 -19.79 7.98
CA PRO A 373 -5.79 -19.00 9.19
C PRO A 373 -5.34 -19.84 10.40
N GLY A 374 -4.43 -19.31 11.19
CA GLY A 374 -3.77 -20.00 12.30
C GLY A 374 -2.55 -20.79 11.83
N TYR A 375 -2.71 -21.68 10.85
CA TYR A 375 -1.59 -22.48 10.31
C TYR A 375 -0.53 -21.63 9.63
N ARG A 376 -0.95 -20.64 8.84
CA ARG A 376 -0.06 -19.67 8.19
C ARG A 376 0.76 -18.89 9.19
N GLU A 377 0.14 -18.44 10.27
CA GLU A 377 0.81 -17.67 11.32
C GLU A 377 1.80 -18.54 12.11
N VAL A 378 1.46 -19.80 12.43
CA VAL A 378 2.42 -20.76 13.03
C VAL A 378 3.60 -21.02 12.10
N TYR A 379 3.34 -21.21 10.80
CA TYR A 379 4.39 -21.38 9.80
C TYR A 379 5.28 -20.14 9.68
N LYS A 380 4.70 -18.94 9.74
CA LYS A 380 5.43 -17.67 9.79
C LYS A 380 6.34 -17.58 11.01
N SER A 381 5.80 -17.81 12.21
CA SER A 381 6.58 -17.80 13.45
C SER A 381 7.73 -18.82 13.39
N TYR A 382 7.49 -20.01 12.84
CA TYR A 382 8.54 -21.03 12.65
C TYR A 382 9.67 -20.55 11.74
N LEU A 383 9.36 -19.99 10.56
CA LEU A 383 10.40 -19.47 9.65
C LEU A 383 11.21 -18.34 10.28
N MET A 384 10.56 -17.46 11.03
CA MET A 384 11.24 -16.37 11.76
C MET A 384 12.16 -16.91 12.86
N LEU A 385 11.73 -17.96 13.58
CA LEU A 385 12.51 -18.59 14.64
C LEU A 385 13.69 -19.41 14.10
N LEU A 386 13.57 -20.02 12.92
CA LEU A 386 14.65 -20.80 12.28
C LEU A 386 15.81 -19.94 11.79
N LYS A 387 15.52 -18.76 11.27
CA LYS A 387 16.50 -17.97 10.51
C LYS A 387 17.17 -16.84 11.27
N GLY A 388 16.94 -16.75 12.59
CA GLY A 388 17.68 -15.86 13.48
C GLY A 388 17.75 -14.45 12.90
N LEU A 389 16.61 -13.77 12.84
CA LEU A 389 16.57 -12.43 12.30
C LEU A 389 17.23 -11.46 13.29
N ALA A 390 18.45 -11.02 12.98
CA ALA A 390 19.04 -9.79 13.51
C ALA A 390 18.33 -8.52 12.97
N ILE A 391 17.01 -8.62 12.75
CA ILE A 391 16.14 -7.49 12.43
C ILE A 391 16.10 -6.52 13.62
N GLN A 392 16.23 -7.04 14.85
CA GLN A 392 16.17 -6.23 16.05
C GLN A 392 17.33 -5.25 16.18
N ASP A 393 18.57 -5.63 15.88
CA ASP A 393 19.71 -4.72 16.09
C ASP A 393 19.66 -3.51 15.15
N ASP A 394 19.31 -3.69 13.86
CA ASP A 394 19.24 -2.58 12.91
C ASP A 394 17.94 -1.74 13.07
N LEU A 395 16.85 -2.32 13.62
CA LEU A 395 15.60 -1.60 13.90
C LEU A 395 15.58 -0.86 15.24
N PHE A 396 16.17 -1.42 16.30
CA PHE A 396 16.46 -0.65 17.50
C PHE A 396 17.44 0.48 17.16
N GLN A 397 18.42 0.24 16.27
CA GLN A 397 19.25 1.34 15.76
C GLN A 397 18.48 2.33 14.88
N LEU A 398 17.42 1.95 14.16
CA LEU A 398 16.54 2.88 13.43
C LEU A 398 15.69 3.74 14.37
N SER A 399 15.18 3.19 15.49
CA SER A 399 14.43 3.97 16.48
C SER A 399 15.32 4.99 17.20
N LEU A 400 16.63 4.71 17.27
CA LEU A 400 17.63 5.53 17.97
C LEU A 400 18.27 6.63 17.10
N LYS A 401 18.12 6.63 15.76
CA LYS A 401 19.00 7.44 14.89
C LYS A 401 18.36 8.64 14.20
N ASP A 402 17.06 8.65 13.86
CA ASP A 402 16.37 9.85 13.33
C ASP A 402 14.85 9.63 13.16
N LEU A 403 14.02 10.44 13.85
CA LEU A 403 12.55 10.37 13.73
C LEU A 403 12.05 10.76 12.33
N ALA A 404 12.70 11.71 11.65
CA ALA A 404 12.30 12.10 10.31
C ALA A 404 12.47 10.93 9.33
N THR A 405 13.60 10.24 9.42
CA THR A 405 13.86 8.99 8.68
C THR A 405 12.85 7.89 9.04
N LEU A 406 12.52 7.69 10.33
CA LEU A 406 11.51 6.71 10.73
C LEU A 406 10.13 7.01 10.13
N TYR A 407 9.74 8.29 10.14
CA TYR A 407 8.49 8.75 9.54
C TYR A 407 8.49 8.55 8.02
N GLU A 408 9.57 8.87 7.33
CA GLU A 408 9.74 8.61 5.89
C GLU A 408 9.54 7.12 5.55
N TYR A 409 10.18 6.23 6.31
CA TYR A 409 9.99 4.78 6.16
C TYR A 409 8.56 4.35 6.41
N TRP A 410 7.93 4.90 7.45
CA TRP A 410 6.55 4.59 7.75
C TRP A 410 5.62 5.03 6.63
N CYS A 411 5.81 6.22 6.05
CA CYS A 411 5.01 6.68 4.92
C CYS A 411 5.09 5.73 3.73
N PHE A 412 6.30 5.32 3.34
CA PHE A 412 6.51 4.34 2.26
C PHE A 412 5.78 3.01 2.55
N LEU A 413 6.01 2.43 3.73
CA LEU A 413 5.43 1.15 4.12
C LEU A 413 3.91 1.23 4.27
N LYS A 414 3.37 2.39 4.67
CA LYS A 414 1.93 2.61 4.78
C LYS A 414 1.27 2.72 3.42
N ILE A 415 1.85 3.46 2.47
CA ILE A 415 1.38 3.47 1.07
C ILE A 415 1.44 2.06 0.48
N HIS A 416 2.55 1.35 0.69
CA HIS A 416 2.69 -0.05 0.27
C HIS A 416 1.57 -0.94 0.82
N GLN A 417 1.23 -0.78 2.11
CA GLN A 417 0.15 -1.49 2.77
C GLN A 417 -1.22 -1.14 2.16
N LEU A 418 -1.52 0.16 1.96
CA LEU A 418 -2.80 0.62 1.39
C LEU A 418 -3.01 0.03 -0.01
N LEU A 419 -1.97 0.07 -0.86
CA LEU A 419 -2.02 -0.53 -2.20
C LEU A 419 -2.14 -2.06 -2.13
N GLY A 420 -1.40 -2.72 -1.24
CA GLY A 420 -1.42 -4.18 -1.10
C GLY A 420 -2.72 -4.76 -0.55
N GLN A 421 -3.59 -3.93 0.04
CA GLN A 421 -4.93 -4.34 0.46
C GLN A 421 -5.93 -4.42 -0.70
N LYS A 422 -5.78 -3.57 -1.71
CA LYS A 422 -6.73 -3.42 -2.83
C LYS A 422 -6.26 -4.10 -4.11
N TYR A 423 -4.95 -4.25 -4.29
CA TYR A 423 -4.36 -4.65 -5.56
C TYR A 423 -3.42 -5.85 -5.45
N GLU A 424 -3.23 -6.56 -6.56
CA GLU A 424 -2.39 -7.76 -6.60
C GLU A 424 -0.91 -7.37 -6.60
N LEU A 425 -0.15 -7.85 -5.62
CA LEU A 425 1.29 -7.66 -5.55
C LEU A 425 2.00 -8.60 -6.55
N VAL A 426 2.65 -8.03 -7.56
CA VAL A 426 3.40 -8.77 -8.60
C VAL A 426 4.83 -9.03 -8.16
N SER A 427 5.54 -7.99 -7.72
CA SER A 427 6.94 -8.08 -7.29
C SER A 427 7.24 -7.07 -6.17
N GLN A 428 8.25 -7.40 -5.35
CA GLN A 428 8.74 -6.53 -4.29
C GLN A 428 10.23 -6.76 -4.07
N ASP A 429 11.01 -5.67 -4.09
CA ASP A 429 12.48 -5.70 -3.96
C ASP A 429 12.99 -4.94 -2.72
N ILE A 430 12.17 -4.90 -1.66
CA ILE A 430 12.41 -4.10 -0.44
C ILE A 430 13.56 -4.67 0.42
N ILE A 431 13.83 -5.98 0.36
CA ILE A 431 14.78 -6.70 1.26
C ILE A 431 15.92 -7.37 0.46
N LYS A 432 17.15 -7.34 1.00
CA LYS A 432 18.32 -8.12 0.52
C LYS A 432 18.82 -9.14 1.56
N LEU A 433 19.51 -10.18 1.07
CA LEU A 433 20.27 -11.16 1.86
C LEU A 433 21.74 -10.74 1.98
N ASP A 434 22.32 -10.82 3.18
CA ASP A 434 23.75 -11.05 3.36
C ASP A 434 23.98 -12.54 3.71
N TYR A 435 25.05 -13.16 3.21
CA TYR A 435 25.27 -14.61 3.27
C TYR A 435 26.19 -15.06 4.42
N SER A 436 26.59 -14.15 5.31
CA SER A 436 27.36 -14.46 6.54
C SER A 436 26.49 -14.80 7.76
N GLY A 437 25.18 -14.61 7.60
CA GLY A 437 24.07 -14.79 8.54
C GLY A 437 22.87 -14.11 7.87
N ILE A 438 21.64 -14.62 7.97
CA ILE A 438 20.51 -14.02 7.20
C ILE A 438 20.10 -12.70 7.85
N PHE A 439 20.86 -11.66 7.54
CA PHE A 439 20.54 -10.28 7.85
C PHE A 439 19.57 -9.77 6.79
N VAL A 440 18.36 -9.39 7.22
CA VAL A 440 17.39 -8.70 6.38
C VAL A 440 17.65 -7.21 6.54
N THR A 441 18.53 -6.68 5.69
CA THR A 441 18.72 -5.23 5.60
C THR A 441 17.69 -4.65 4.64
N LEU A 442 16.89 -3.70 5.12
CA LEU A 442 16.18 -2.78 4.25
C LEU A 442 17.21 -2.06 3.38
N LYS A 443 17.00 -1.98 2.06
CA LYS A 443 17.86 -1.19 1.18
C LYS A 443 17.74 0.30 1.55
N LYS A 444 18.57 0.78 2.47
CA LYS A 444 18.71 2.21 2.84
C LYS A 444 19.16 3.09 1.66
N SER A 445 19.70 2.49 0.58
CA SER A 445 20.45 3.24 -0.45
C SER A 445 20.30 2.73 -1.89
N ALA A 446 19.48 1.71 -2.16
CA ALA A 446 19.26 1.18 -3.51
C ALA A 446 17.77 1.13 -3.82
N LYS A 447 17.40 1.46 -5.07
CA LYS A 447 16.03 1.43 -5.59
C LYS A 447 15.24 0.24 -5.00
N SER A 448 14.26 0.55 -4.17
CA SER A 448 13.25 -0.40 -3.71
C SER A 448 12.00 -0.12 -4.53
N THR A 449 11.70 -1.05 -5.43
CA THR A 449 10.54 -0.96 -6.32
C THR A 449 9.55 -2.04 -5.92
N VAL A 450 8.29 -1.66 -5.84
CA VAL A 450 7.17 -2.57 -5.62
C VAL A 450 6.22 -2.43 -6.79
N THR A 451 5.90 -3.54 -7.44
CA THR A 451 5.01 -3.55 -8.60
C THR A 451 3.71 -4.25 -8.25
N TYR A 452 2.61 -3.60 -8.62
CA TYR A 452 1.26 -4.08 -8.41
C TYR A 452 0.52 -4.17 -9.74
N ARG A 453 -0.53 -4.99 -9.74
CA ARG A 453 -1.48 -5.13 -10.84
C ARG A 453 -2.88 -4.88 -10.33
N ASN A 454 -3.63 -4.04 -11.05
CA ASN A 454 -5.04 -3.88 -10.81
C ASN A 454 -5.80 -5.10 -11.39
N PRO A 455 -6.53 -5.88 -10.56
CA PRO A 455 -7.20 -7.10 -11.00
C PRO A 455 -8.40 -6.83 -11.94
N HIS A 456 -8.95 -5.62 -11.94
CA HIS A 456 -10.13 -5.28 -12.73
C HIS A 456 -9.81 -4.92 -14.18
N ASN A 457 -8.74 -4.15 -14.40
CA ASN A 457 -8.37 -3.64 -15.73
C ASN A 457 -6.99 -4.12 -16.20
N GLY A 458 -6.20 -4.78 -15.36
CA GLY A 458 -4.87 -5.29 -15.70
C GLY A 458 -3.75 -4.25 -15.72
N GLU A 459 -4.02 -3.01 -15.31
CA GLU A 459 -3.01 -1.94 -15.26
C GLU A 459 -1.92 -2.24 -14.24
N ILE A 460 -0.70 -1.78 -14.54
CA ILE A 460 0.49 -2.00 -13.72
C ILE A 460 0.94 -0.68 -13.13
N PHE A 461 1.26 -0.69 -11.84
CA PHE A 461 1.81 0.48 -11.17
C PHE A 461 2.96 0.10 -10.25
N GLU A 462 3.92 1.01 -10.16
CA GLU A 462 5.20 0.83 -9.50
C GLU A 462 5.38 1.91 -8.43
N LEU A 463 5.55 1.49 -7.18
CA LEU A 463 5.93 2.37 -6.09
C LEU A 463 7.44 2.28 -5.88
N ASN A 464 8.14 3.40 -6.07
CA ASN A 464 9.58 3.51 -5.94
C ASN A 464 9.95 4.32 -4.70
N TYR A 465 10.86 3.78 -3.89
CA TYR A 465 11.42 4.48 -2.73
C TYR A 465 12.83 4.98 -3.01
N ASN A 466 13.08 6.25 -2.65
CA ASN A 466 14.38 6.90 -2.66
C ASN A 466 15.09 6.81 -4.02
N GLN A 467 14.34 6.93 -5.12
CA GLN A 467 14.87 6.80 -6.47
C GLN A 467 15.59 8.07 -6.90
N LEU A 468 16.86 7.91 -7.32
CA LEU A 468 17.62 9.01 -7.91
C LEU A 468 17.16 9.26 -9.36
N HIS A 469 16.70 10.47 -9.64
CA HIS A 469 16.37 10.99 -10.96
C HIS A 469 17.47 11.95 -11.40
N ARG A 470 18.22 11.58 -12.44
CA ARG A 470 19.23 12.47 -13.03
C ARG A 470 18.55 13.36 -14.06
N GLY A 471 18.41 14.64 -13.73
CA GLY A 471 18.01 15.67 -14.68
C GLY A 471 19.22 16.28 -15.40
N PRO A 472 18.98 17.13 -16.42
CA PRO A 472 20.03 17.82 -17.15
C PRO A 472 20.81 18.84 -16.30
N THR A 473 20.23 19.31 -15.19
CA THR A 473 20.83 20.29 -14.29
C THR A 473 21.37 19.65 -13.01
N LEU A 474 20.47 19.12 -12.18
CA LEU A 474 20.78 18.53 -10.88
C LEU A 474 20.09 17.19 -10.72
N ALA A 475 20.70 16.28 -9.97
CA ALA A 475 20.05 15.05 -9.57
C ALA A 475 19.03 15.34 -8.46
N GLN A 476 17.81 14.83 -8.61
CA GLN A 476 16.73 14.94 -7.64
C GLN A 476 16.44 13.55 -7.05
N LYS A 477 16.13 13.50 -5.76
CA LYS A 477 15.84 12.25 -5.05
C LYS A 477 14.59 12.42 -4.18
N PRO A 478 13.39 12.32 -4.76
CA PRO A 478 12.15 12.27 -3.99
C PRO A 478 12.06 11.00 -3.13
N ASP A 479 11.34 11.09 -2.01
CA ASP A 479 11.20 9.97 -1.07
C ASP A 479 10.40 8.81 -1.67
N ASN A 480 9.18 9.11 -2.16
CA ASN A 480 8.33 8.11 -2.82
C ASN A 480 7.85 8.60 -4.18
N VAL A 481 7.89 7.72 -5.18
CA VAL A 481 7.36 7.99 -6.52
C VAL A 481 6.44 6.85 -6.92
N LEU A 482 5.17 7.16 -7.10
CA LEU A 482 4.19 6.23 -7.69
C LEU A 482 4.16 6.45 -9.20
N THR A 483 4.48 5.40 -9.96
CA THR A 483 4.45 5.39 -11.44
C THR A 483 3.29 4.52 -11.90
N LEU A 484 2.36 5.09 -12.65
CA LEU A 484 1.22 4.38 -13.24
C LEU A 484 1.46 4.16 -14.73
N ARG A 485 1.33 2.91 -15.19
CA ARG A 485 1.38 2.54 -16.61
C ARG A 485 0.00 2.07 -17.05
N LYS A 486 -0.68 2.93 -17.82
CA LYS A 486 -2.01 2.65 -18.35
C LYS A 486 -1.91 1.82 -19.63
N LEU A 487 -2.82 0.88 -19.85
CA LEU A 487 -2.76 -0.03 -21.01
C LEU A 487 -3.03 0.68 -22.35
N GLU A 488 -3.79 1.78 -22.31
CA GLU A 488 -4.23 2.53 -23.49
C GLU A 488 -3.15 3.48 -24.05
N THR A 489 -2.08 3.77 -23.28
CA THR A 489 -1.05 4.75 -23.64
C THR A 489 0.35 4.27 -23.26
N SER A 490 1.35 4.57 -24.09
CA SER A 490 2.77 4.35 -23.73
C SER A 490 3.30 5.32 -22.66
N THR A 491 2.49 6.27 -22.22
CA THR A 491 2.86 7.32 -21.25
C THR A 491 2.89 6.79 -19.81
N GLU A 492 3.96 7.11 -19.09
CA GLU A 492 4.09 6.86 -17.66
C GLU A 492 3.63 8.09 -16.86
N TYR A 493 2.68 7.89 -15.94
CA TYR A 493 2.21 8.95 -15.05
C TYR A 493 2.92 8.84 -13.70
N LYS A 494 3.72 9.84 -13.32
CA LYS A 494 4.48 9.82 -12.07
C LYS A 494 3.97 10.85 -11.06
N TYR A 495 3.77 10.39 -9.83
CA TYR A 495 3.32 11.20 -8.69
C TYR A 495 4.33 11.09 -7.56
N VAL A 496 4.78 12.23 -7.05
CA VAL A 496 5.74 12.31 -5.94
C VAL A 496 4.99 12.43 -4.62
N PHE A 497 5.36 11.61 -3.64
CA PHE A 497 4.92 11.71 -2.25
C PHE A 497 6.14 11.82 -1.35
N ASP A 498 6.41 13.04 -0.88
CA ASP A 498 7.61 13.37 -0.13
C ASP A 498 7.27 13.51 1.35
N ALA A 499 7.92 12.74 2.22
CA ALA A 499 7.63 12.75 3.64
C ALA A 499 8.41 13.88 4.31
N LYS A 500 7.69 14.69 5.10
CA LYS A 500 8.29 15.78 5.87
C LYS A 500 7.77 15.72 7.28
N TYR A 501 8.68 15.40 8.21
CA TYR A 501 8.41 15.45 9.65
C TYR A 501 8.47 16.90 10.16
N ARG A 502 7.60 17.75 9.61
CA ARG A 502 7.48 19.19 9.88
C ARG A 502 6.01 19.60 9.82
N LEU A 503 5.60 20.48 10.72
CA LEU A 503 4.25 21.03 10.79
C LEU A 503 4.36 22.45 11.33
N ASN A 504 3.83 23.41 10.57
CA ASN A 504 3.64 24.77 11.04
C ASN A 504 2.31 24.83 11.82
N PRO A 505 2.34 25.10 13.13
CA PRO A 505 1.13 25.14 13.93
C PRO A 505 0.26 26.37 13.63
N ALA A 506 0.74 27.34 12.83
CA ALA A 506 0.08 28.62 12.57
C ALA A 506 -0.08 29.48 13.83
N GLU A 507 1.01 29.75 14.54
CA GLU A 507 0.97 30.52 15.80
C GLU A 507 0.38 31.93 15.63
N PRO A 508 -0.49 32.40 16.55
CA PRO A 508 -1.06 33.75 16.52
C PRO A 508 0.02 34.83 16.47
N GLY A 509 -0.09 35.72 15.48
CA GLY A 509 0.86 36.83 15.26
C GLY A 509 1.96 36.55 14.24
N THR A 510 2.10 35.30 13.77
CA THR A 510 3.01 34.96 12.66
C THR A 510 2.45 35.37 11.29
N SER A 511 3.31 35.45 10.27
CA SER A 511 2.89 35.63 8.87
C SER A 511 2.02 34.47 8.40
N TYR A 512 2.42 33.24 8.74
CA TYR A 512 1.70 32.02 8.38
C TYR A 512 0.25 32.04 8.89
N HIS A 513 0.02 32.38 10.17
CA HIS A 513 -1.33 32.50 10.72
C HIS A 513 -2.21 33.50 9.96
N LYS A 514 -1.64 34.63 9.50
CA LYS A 514 -2.39 35.65 8.77
C LYS A 514 -2.77 35.21 7.36
N ILE A 515 -1.90 34.44 6.70
CA ILE A 515 -2.09 34.01 5.31
C ILE A 515 -3.06 32.82 5.24
N TYR A 516 -2.98 31.90 6.20
CA TYR A 516 -3.73 30.64 6.18
C TYR A 516 -4.83 30.56 7.26
N ASP A 517 -5.35 31.71 7.70
CA ASP A 517 -6.48 31.83 8.64
C ASP A 517 -6.30 31.03 9.96
N GLY A 518 -5.06 30.95 10.45
CA GLY A 518 -4.71 30.20 11.67
C GLY A 518 -4.88 28.68 11.55
N LEU A 519 -4.95 28.13 10.33
CA LEU A 519 -4.99 26.69 10.10
C LEU A 519 -3.57 26.12 10.07
N PRO A 520 -3.26 25.07 10.86
CA PRO A 520 -1.98 24.37 10.79
C PRO A 520 -1.76 23.69 9.43
N GLY A 521 -0.51 23.59 8.98
CA GLY A 521 -0.16 22.98 7.70
C GLY A 521 1.36 22.82 7.48
N PRO A 522 1.78 22.33 6.31
CA PRO A 522 3.21 22.21 5.98
C PRO A 522 3.88 23.57 5.81
N GLU A 523 5.21 23.60 5.88
CA GLU A 523 5.97 24.82 5.57
C GLU A 523 5.91 25.15 4.07
N GLU A 524 5.94 26.44 3.72
CA GLU A 524 5.91 26.89 2.32
C GLU A 524 7.12 26.38 1.51
N ASP A 525 8.28 26.26 2.16
CA ASP A 525 9.51 25.71 1.56
C ASP A 525 9.37 24.23 1.15
N ASP A 526 8.57 23.46 1.89
CA ASP A 526 8.30 22.06 1.56
C ASP A 526 7.40 21.98 0.31
N ILE A 527 6.42 22.88 0.17
CA ILE A 527 5.61 23.02 -1.06
C ILE A 527 6.45 23.50 -2.25
N ASN A 528 7.36 24.44 -2.05
CA ASN A 528 8.29 24.90 -3.09
C ASN A 528 9.19 23.77 -3.59
N THR A 529 9.58 22.85 -2.71
CA THR A 529 10.32 21.64 -3.09
C THR A 529 9.49 20.74 -4.02
N MET A 530 8.17 20.68 -3.85
CA MET A 530 7.29 19.92 -4.75
C MET A 530 7.23 20.54 -6.15
N HIS A 531 7.17 21.87 -6.25
CA HIS A 531 7.30 22.57 -7.54
C HIS A 531 8.64 22.25 -8.23
N ARG A 532 9.73 22.20 -7.45
CA ARG A 532 11.06 21.81 -7.96
C ARG A 532 11.05 20.38 -8.51
N TYR A 533 10.48 19.40 -7.80
CA TYR A 533 10.41 18.02 -8.30
C TYR A 533 9.58 17.90 -9.58
N ARG A 534 8.43 18.58 -9.63
CA ARG A 534 7.56 18.57 -10.79
C ARG A 534 8.27 19.11 -12.04
N ASP A 535 9.02 20.20 -11.90
CA ASP A 535 9.60 20.91 -13.04
C ASP A 535 11.02 20.43 -13.42
N ALA A 536 11.81 19.94 -12.45
CA ALA A 536 13.20 19.52 -12.68
C ALA A 536 13.34 18.07 -13.17
N ILE A 537 12.34 17.21 -12.94
CA ILE A 537 12.39 15.79 -13.33
C ILE A 537 11.80 15.61 -14.74
N VAL A 538 12.70 15.69 -15.72
CA VAL A 538 12.39 15.59 -17.16
C VAL A 538 12.94 14.29 -17.77
N HIS A 539 12.30 13.82 -18.83
CA HIS A 539 12.75 12.71 -19.66
C HIS A 539 13.13 13.22 -21.04
N GLU A 540 14.27 12.78 -21.55
CA GLU A 540 14.71 13.08 -22.90
C GLU A 540 14.11 12.07 -23.87
N GLU A 541 13.27 12.53 -24.78
CA GLU A 541 12.72 11.69 -25.84
C GLU A 541 13.83 11.36 -26.85
N LYS A 542 14.18 10.07 -26.97
CA LYS A 542 15.33 9.60 -27.74
C LYS A 542 15.28 9.95 -29.23
N ASP A 543 14.08 10.09 -29.79
CA ASP A 543 13.88 10.33 -31.23
C ASP A 543 13.86 11.82 -31.60
N SER A 544 13.50 12.70 -30.67
CA SER A 544 13.36 14.15 -30.92
C SER A 544 14.39 15.02 -30.21
N GLY A 545 15.11 14.47 -29.21
CA GLY A 545 16.01 15.22 -28.33
C GLY A 545 15.30 16.25 -27.45
N ARG A 546 13.97 16.20 -27.36
CA ARG A 546 13.18 17.13 -26.54
C ARG A 546 13.00 16.58 -25.14
N PHE A 547 13.02 17.49 -24.17
CA PHE A 547 12.74 17.16 -22.78
C PHE A 547 11.25 17.29 -22.50
N GLU A 548 10.64 16.19 -22.07
CA GLU A 548 9.26 16.14 -21.61
C GLU A 548 9.19 16.01 -20.09
N ARG A 549 8.20 16.65 -19.49
CA ARG A 549 7.95 16.53 -18.05
C ARG A 549 7.35 15.16 -17.76
N THR A 550 7.89 14.48 -16.76
CA THR A 550 7.40 13.15 -16.37
C THR A 550 6.53 13.15 -15.12
N MET A 551 6.68 14.18 -14.28
CA MET A 551 5.96 14.30 -13.02
C MET A 551 4.66 15.07 -13.23
N PHE A 552 3.54 14.43 -12.90
CA PHE A 552 2.19 14.98 -13.04
C PHE A 552 1.72 15.68 -11.77
N GLY A 553 2.16 15.20 -10.61
CA GLY A 553 1.85 15.80 -9.33
C GLY A 553 2.92 15.54 -8.28
N ALA A 554 2.97 16.40 -7.28
CA ALA A 554 3.93 16.31 -6.18
C ALA A 554 3.31 16.79 -4.88
N TYR A 555 3.35 15.95 -3.86
CA TYR A 555 2.62 16.14 -2.61
C TYR A 555 3.54 15.95 -1.40
N VAL A 556 3.39 16.83 -0.41
CA VAL A 556 4.04 16.69 0.89
C VAL A 556 3.15 15.83 1.81
N LEU A 557 3.74 14.82 2.46
CA LEU A 557 3.12 14.05 3.54
C LEU A 557 3.64 14.57 4.88
N PHE A 558 2.75 15.00 5.76
CA PHE A 558 3.13 15.60 7.05
C PHE A 558 2.25 15.09 8.21
N PRO A 559 2.78 15.06 9.46
CA PRO A 559 2.06 14.49 10.59
C PRO A 559 1.03 15.48 11.14
N TYR A 560 -0.23 15.33 10.74
CA TYR A 560 -1.35 16.11 11.30
C TYR A 560 -2.61 15.26 11.50
N PRO A 561 -3.22 15.24 12.70
CA PRO A 561 -4.27 14.28 13.01
C PRO A 561 -5.65 14.66 12.44
N ASP A 562 -5.96 15.96 12.28
CA ASP A 562 -7.31 16.41 11.93
C ASP A 562 -7.50 16.60 10.41
N GLU A 563 -7.80 15.51 9.71
CA GLU A 563 -8.04 15.52 8.26
C GLU A 563 -9.20 16.44 7.86
N GLU A 564 -10.29 16.48 8.65
CA GLU A 564 -11.49 17.25 8.31
C GLU A 564 -11.26 18.74 8.39
N LYS A 565 -10.52 19.20 9.40
CA LYS A 565 -10.09 20.60 9.48
C LYS A 565 -9.13 20.94 8.35
N TYR A 566 -8.21 20.03 8.02
CA TYR A 566 -7.21 20.27 6.98
C TYR A 566 -7.81 20.36 5.57
N LYS A 567 -8.95 19.72 5.27
CA LYS A 567 -9.67 19.89 3.99
C LYS A 567 -9.97 21.35 3.63
N LYS A 568 -10.02 22.25 4.62
CA LYS A 568 -10.26 23.69 4.40
C LYS A 568 -9.00 24.47 4.03
N HIS A 569 -7.81 23.91 4.28
CA HIS A 569 -6.51 24.54 4.09
C HIS A 569 -6.23 24.84 2.61
N HIS A 570 -5.49 25.91 2.34
CA HIS A 570 -5.12 26.34 0.98
C HIS A 570 -4.38 25.24 0.22
N PHE A 571 -3.32 24.66 0.81
CA PHE A 571 -2.52 23.57 0.22
C PHE A 571 -3.26 22.24 0.01
N TYR A 572 -4.42 22.03 0.61
CA TYR A 572 -5.28 20.89 0.24
C TYR A 572 -6.08 21.20 -1.03
N LYS A 573 -6.62 22.42 -1.14
CA LYS A 573 -7.38 22.87 -2.31
C LYS A 573 -6.49 22.98 -3.56
N SER A 574 -5.23 23.38 -3.40
CA SER A 574 -4.27 23.49 -4.50
C SER A 574 -3.99 22.15 -5.20
N ILE A 575 -4.25 21.01 -4.55
CA ILE A 575 -4.11 19.68 -5.15
C ILE A 575 -5.03 19.54 -6.36
N LYS A 576 -6.28 19.99 -6.26
CA LYS A 576 -7.24 19.95 -7.36
C LYS A 576 -6.92 20.98 -8.45
N GLU A 577 -6.34 22.12 -8.09
CA GLU A 577 -6.06 23.21 -9.02
C GLU A 577 -4.77 23.01 -9.80
N VAL A 578 -3.69 22.56 -9.14
CA VAL A 578 -2.34 22.53 -9.72
C VAL A 578 -1.58 21.22 -9.53
N ASN A 579 -2.21 20.18 -8.96
CA ASN A 579 -1.59 18.89 -8.59
C ASN A 579 -0.32 19.03 -7.76
N VAL A 580 -0.23 20.11 -6.98
CA VAL A 580 0.81 20.34 -5.98
C VAL A 580 0.12 20.78 -4.70
N GLY A 581 0.49 20.17 -3.59
CA GLY A 581 -0.10 20.44 -2.29
C GLY A 581 0.44 19.51 -1.23
N ALA A 582 -0.38 19.24 -0.21
CA ALA A 582 0.02 18.39 0.89
C ALA A 582 -1.13 17.59 1.48
N PHE A 583 -0.81 16.46 2.08
CA PHE A 583 -1.74 15.60 2.78
C PHE A 583 -1.28 15.33 4.21
N PRO A 584 -2.20 15.40 5.19
CA PRO A 584 -1.95 14.85 6.51
C PRO A 584 -1.78 13.34 6.38
N PHE A 585 -0.73 12.79 6.98
CA PHE A 585 -0.47 11.35 6.91
C PHE A 585 0.22 10.85 8.17
N MET A 586 -0.53 10.19 9.04
CA MET A 586 -0.03 9.61 10.30
C MET A 586 -0.96 8.48 10.77
N PRO A 587 -0.60 7.69 11.79
CA PRO A 587 -1.51 6.70 12.33
C PRO A 587 -2.87 7.34 12.70
N GLY A 588 -3.96 6.73 12.23
CA GLY A 588 -5.32 7.27 12.42
C GLY A 588 -5.80 8.25 11.35
N SER A 589 -4.87 8.89 10.61
CA SER A 589 -5.17 9.92 9.60
C SER A 589 -4.52 9.54 8.28
N THR A 590 -5.13 8.58 7.58
CA THR A 590 -4.66 8.07 6.29
C THR A 590 -5.71 8.15 5.18
N LYS A 591 -6.93 8.62 5.48
CA LYS A 591 -8.06 8.48 4.55
C LYS A 591 -7.91 9.38 3.35
N LEU A 592 -7.42 10.62 3.54
CA LEU A 592 -7.23 11.55 2.44
C LEU A 592 -6.24 11.02 1.39
N VAL A 593 -5.14 10.43 1.85
CA VAL A 593 -4.16 9.80 0.95
C VAL A 593 -4.74 8.55 0.30
N GLU A 594 -5.49 7.73 1.04
CA GLU A 594 -6.13 6.53 0.49
C GLU A 594 -7.15 6.86 -0.61
N GLU A 595 -8.05 7.82 -0.35
CA GLU A 595 -9.03 8.31 -1.33
C GLU A 595 -8.32 8.88 -2.57
N PHE A 596 -7.23 9.63 -2.38
CA PHE A 596 -6.46 10.19 -3.47
C PHE A 596 -5.71 9.12 -4.29
N LEU A 597 -5.14 8.10 -3.64
CA LEU A 597 -4.51 6.97 -4.33
C LEU A 597 -5.52 6.21 -5.19
N ASP A 598 -6.74 6.00 -4.68
CA ASP A 598 -7.82 5.39 -5.46
C ASP A 598 -8.21 6.27 -6.64
N GLU A 599 -8.33 7.58 -6.42
CA GLU A 599 -8.67 8.56 -7.46
C GLU A 599 -7.66 8.54 -8.63
N ILE A 600 -6.35 8.59 -8.35
CA ILE A 600 -5.32 8.62 -9.41
C ILE A 600 -5.15 7.27 -10.12
N ILE A 601 -5.39 6.14 -9.43
CA ILE A 601 -5.29 4.80 -10.03
C ILE A 601 -6.52 4.52 -10.89
N LEU A 602 -7.71 4.97 -10.50
CA LEU A 602 -8.95 4.80 -11.26
C LEU A 602 -9.14 5.84 -12.37
N ASP A 603 -8.39 6.94 -12.33
CA ASP A 603 -8.45 8.02 -13.31
C ASP A 603 -8.15 7.56 -14.74
N SER A 604 -8.70 8.26 -15.73
CA SER A 604 -8.36 8.07 -17.15
C SER A 604 -6.97 8.64 -17.49
N PRO A 605 -6.28 8.14 -18.54
CA PRO A 605 -5.07 8.77 -19.09
C PRO A 605 -5.27 10.27 -19.39
N GLU A 606 -6.48 10.65 -19.79
CA GLU A 606 -6.87 12.01 -20.13
C GLU A 606 -7.10 12.88 -18.89
N ASN A 607 -7.78 12.39 -17.85
CA ASN A 607 -7.92 13.11 -16.57
C ASN A 607 -6.56 13.33 -15.92
N ALA A 608 -5.70 12.31 -15.95
CA ALA A 608 -4.32 12.44 -15.49
C ALA A 608 -3.54 13.49 -16.31
N TYR A 609 -3.86 13.65 -17.60
CA TYR A 609 -3.27 14.66 -18.48
C TYR A 609 -3.92 16.07 -18.35
N GLU A 610 -5.18 16.17 -17.95
CA GLU A 610 -5.86 17.44 -17.64
C GLU A 610 -5.42 18.01 -16.29
N ARG A 611 -5.14 17.13 -15.33
CA ARG A 611 -4.50 17.44 -14.05
C ARG A 611 -3.14 18.15 -14.23
N ALA A 612 -2.43 17.88 -15.32
CA ALA A 612 -1.17 18.56 -15.59
C ALA A 612 -1.40 20.03 -15.96
N VAL A 613 -0.95 20.95 -15.10
CA VAL A 613 -1.01 22.41 -15.37
C VAL A 613 -0.23 22.73 -16.64
N ARG A 614 -0.95 23.18 -17.68
CA ARG A 614 -0.37 23.48 -18.98
C ARG A 614 0.08 24.95 -19.06
N PRO A 615 1.18 25.25 -19.78
CA PRO A 615 1.52 26.62 -20.13
C PRO A 615 0.37 27.30 -20.89
N LYS A 616 0.07 28.55 -20.56
CA LYS A 616 -0.94 29.36 -21.23
C LYS A 616 -0.64 29.41 -22.74
N GLY A 617 -1.61 29.01 -23.58
CA GLY A 617 -1.48 28.97 -25.05
C GLY A 617 -1.42 27.57 -25.67
N SER A 618 -1.29 26.50 -24.88
CA SER A 618 -1.30 25.12 -25.41
C SER A 618 -2.68 24.64 -25.88
N LYS A 619 -3.79 25.26 -25.42
CA LYS A 619 -5.16 24.80 -25.73
C LYS A 619 -5.51 25.00 -27.22
N GLU A 620 -5.22 26.18 -27.78
CA GLU A 620 -5.39 26.50 -29.20
C GLU A 620 -4.55 25.63 -30.15
N TYR A 621 -3.41 25.12 -29.65
CA TYR A 621 -2.52 24.24 -30.42
C TYR A 621 -3.06 22.81 -30.53
N TYR A 622 -3.73 22.29 -29.50
CA TYR A 622 -4.23 20.90 -29.45
C TYR A 622 -5.69 20.73 -29.91
N ASP A 623 -6.56 21.74 -29.77
CA ASP A 623 -7.95 21.71 -30.28
C ASP A 623 -8.00 21.40 -31.79
N ASN A 624 -6.97 21.82 -32.53
CA ASN A 624 -6.81 21.54 -33.96
C ASN A 624 -6.54 20.06 -34.31
N LYS A 625 -6.21 19.19 -33.35
CA LYS A 625 -5.84 17.78 -33.60
C LYS A 625 -7.02 16.81 -33.48
N TYR A 626 -8.01 17.10 -32.61
CA TYR A 626 -9.17 16.24 -32.36
C TYR A 626 -10.40 16.57 -33.22
N SER A 627 -10.46 17.78 -33.81
CA SER A 627 -11.57 18.24 -34.65
C SER A 627 -11.47 17.82 -36.14
N LYS A 628 -10.41 17.12 -36.54
CA LYS A 628 -10.21 16.75 -37.96
C LYS A 628 -11.20 15.67 -38.41
N LYS A 629 -12.13 16.04 -39.29
CA LYS A 629 -13.06 15.13 -39.99
C LYS A 629 -12.37 14.52 -41.22
N ASN A 630 -11.43 13.59 -40.99
CA ASN A 630 -10.57 13.01 -42.03
C ASN A 630 -11.07 11.68 -42.63
N VAL A 631 -12.20 11.13 -42.16
CA VAL A 631 -12.80 9.90 -42.71
C VAL A 631 -14.19 10.20 -43.29
N LEU A 632 -14.40 9.84 -44.55
CA LEU A 632 -15.70 9.89 -45.23
C LEU A 632 -16.36 8.52 -45.20
N VAL A 633 -17.59 8.42 -44.69
CA VAL A 633 -18.39 7.19 -44.72
C VAL A 633 -19.47 7.33 -45.79
N GLY A 634 -19.33 6.60 -46.89
CA GLY A 634 -20.22 6.66 -48.05
C GLY A 634 -21.25 5.53 -48.08
N CYS A 635 -22.52 5.85 -48.33
CA CYS A 635 -23.57 4.83 -48.46
C CYS A 635 -23.53 4.13 -49.82
N MET A 636 -23.64 2.80 -49.81
CA MET A 636 -23.75 1.96 -51.00
C MET A 636 -25.20 1.49 -51.17
N SER A 637 -25.74 1.68 -52.36
CA SER A 637 -27.15 1.39 -52.66
C SER A 637 -27.36 0.08 -53.43
N ARG A 638 -26.30 -0.54 -53.97
CA ARG A 638 -26.35 -1.78 -54.77
C ARG A 638 -25.08 -2.61 -54.61
N GLU A 639 -25.19 -3.92 -54.71
CA GLU A 639 -24.06 -4.87 -54.65
C GLU A 639 -23.07 -4.66 -55.79
N GLU A 640 -23.58 -4.52 -57.03
CA GLU A 640 -22.76 -4.20 -58.20
C GLU A 640 -21.87 -2.96 -57.97
N GLN A 641 -22.38 -1.96 -57.24
CA GLN A 641 -21.63 -0.74 -56.93
C GLN A 641 -20.47 -1.03 -55.96
N LEU A 642 -20.65 -1.95 -55.01
CA LEU A 642 -19.63 -2.38 -54.06
C LEU A 642 -18.54 -3.17 -54.76
N GLU A 643 -18.89 -4.15 -55.59
CA GLU A 643 -17.92 -4.94 -56.35
C GLU A 643 -17.07 -4.06 -57.27
N ILE A 644 -17.72 -3.13 -57.98
CA ILE A 644 -17.03 -2.17 -58.86
C ILE A 644 -16.10 -1.26 -58.06
N ALA A 645 -16.54 -0.74 -56.90
CA ALA A 645 -15.71 0.10 -56.05
C ALA A 645 -14.47 -0.64 -55.53
N LEU A 646 -14.64 -1.90 -55.11
CA LEU A 646 -13.55 -2.75 -54.62
C LEU A 646 -12.56 -3.12 -55.74
N HIS A 647 -13.08 -3.50 -56.92
CA HIS A 647 -12.26 -3.94 -58.06
C HIS A 647 -11.47 -2.78 -58.70
N HIS A 648 -12.14 -1.65 -58.93
CA HIS A 648 -11.53 -0.48 -59.59
C HIS A 648 -10.91 0.52 -58.59
N LYS A 649 -10.89 0.20 -57.30
CA LYS A 649 -10.29 1.01 -56.23
C LYS A 649 -10.71 2.49 -56.26
N PHE A 650 -12.01 2.74 -56.32
CA PHE A 650 -12.52 4.11 -56.31
C PHE A 650 -13.86 4.23 -55.57
N TYR A 651 -14.18 5.44 -55.14
CA TYR A 651 -15.50 5.80 -54.62
C TYR A 651 -15.95 7.12 -55.24
N HIS A 652 -17.24 7.31 -55.46
CA HIS A 652 -17.77 8.56 -56.00
C HIS A 652 -19.08 8.98 -55.32
N THR A 653 -19.26 10.28 -55.15
CA THR A 653 -20.48 10.86 -54.56
C THR A 653 -20.82 12.19 -55.23
N PRO A 654 -22.10 12.56 -55.38
CA PRO A 654 -22.50 13.89 -55.83
C PRO A 654 -21.82 15.00 -55.02
N LEU A 655 -21.32 16.04 -55.69
CA LEU A 655 -20.66 17.16 -55.00
C LEU A 655 -21.61 17.88 -54.01
N GLU A 656 -22.91 17.92 -54.31
CA GLU A 656 -23.96 18.49 -53.46
C GLU A 656 -24.08 17.81 -52.08
N ASN A 657 -23.65 16.55 -51.94
CA ASN A 657 -23.68 15.85 -50.66
C ASN A 657 -22.61 16.39 -49.70
N ILE A 658 -21.56 17.02 -50.23
CA ILE A 658 -20.46 17.60 -49.46
C ILE A 658 -20.76 19.09 -49.28
N THR A 659 -21.50 19.42 -48.22
CA THR A 659 -21.92 20.80 -47.90
C THR A 659 -20.76 21.74 -47.55
N ASN A 660 -19.64 21.22 -47.04
CA ASN A 660 -18.44 22.01 -46.75
C ASN A 660 -17.25 21.53 -47.59
N HIS A 661 -16.99 22.20 -48.70
CA HIS A 661 -15.93 21.83 -49.64
C HIS A 661 -14.51 21.93 -49.06
N LYS A 662 -14.28 22.62 -47.94
CA LYS A 662 -12.98 22.64 -47.24
C LYS A 662 -12.62 21.28 -46.63
N LEU A 663 -13.59 20.39 -46.43
CA LEU A 663 -13.36 19.04 -45.92
C LEU A 663 -12.65 18.14 -46.94
N LEU A 664 -12.82 18.39 -48.24
CA LEU A 664 -12.23 17.56 -49.30
C LEU A 664 -10.71 17.47 -49.20
N THR A 665 -10.04 18.57 -48.84
CA THR A 665 -8.58 18.60 -48.66
C THR A 665 -8.11 17.99 -47.34
N GLN A 666 -9.03 17.65 -46.43
CA GLN A 666 -8.74 17.07 -45.11
C GLN A 666 -9.04 15.58 -45.04
N LEU A 667 -9.71 15.03 -46.06
CA LEU A 667 -10.04 13.61 -46.13
C LEU A 667 -8.80 12.79 -46.45
N GLU A 668 -8.54 11.80 -45.60
CA GLU A 668 -7.46 10.83 -45.76
C GLU A 668 -8.01 9.45 -46.11
N TYR A 669 -9.24 9.12 -45.68
CA TYR A 669 -9.85 7.80 -45.84
C TYR A 669 -11.30 7.87 -46.33
N VAL A 670 -11.71 6.85 -47.08
CA VAL A 670 -13.11 6.56 -47.42
C VAL A 670 -13.49 5.21 -46.82
N ALA A 671 -14.65 5.12 -46.20
CA ALA A 671 -15.26 3.89 -45.71
C ALA A 671 -16.60 3.63 -46.39
N LEU A 672 -16.91 2.37 -46.66
CA LEU A 672 -18.11 1.95 -47.40
C LEU A 672 -19.16 1.40 -46.43
N TYR A 673 -20.29 2.08 -46.36
CA TYR A 673 -21.45 1.65 -45.58
C TYR A 673 -22.42 0.83 -46.43
N GLN A 674 -22.60 -0.43 -46.07
CA GLN A 674 -23.57 -1.37 -46.65
C GLN A 674 -24.89 -1.25 -45.89
N SER A 675 -25.89 -0.64 -46.52
CA SER A 675 -27.18 -0.37 -45.86
C SER A 675 -28.03 -1.62 -45.71
N LYS A 676 -28.76 -1.72 -44.60
CA LYS A 676 -29.68 -2.84 -44.31
C LYS A 676 -30.79 -2.98 -45.37
N LYS A 677 -31.22 -1.87 -45.97
CA LYS A 677 -32.30 -1.86 -46.96
C LYS A 677 -31.94 -2.59 -48.25
N PHE A 678 -30.69 -2.45 -48.72
CA PHE A 678 -30.24 -3.01 -50.00
C PHE A 678 -29.44 -4.30 -49.84
N PHE A 679 -28.68 -4.46 -48.74
CA PHE A 679 -27.81 -5.61 -48.50
C PHE A 679 -28.39 -6.60 -47.45
N GLY A 680 -29.50 -6.27 -46.79
CA GLY A 680 -30.09 -7.12 -45.75
C GLY A 680 -30.91 -8.31 -46.26
N GLN A 681 -31.16 -8.38 -47.58
CA GLN A 681 -31.90 -9.50 -48.21
C GLN A 681 -30.96 -10.57 -48.78
N THR A 682 -29.67 -10.25 -48.92
CA THR A 682 -28.59 -11.13 -49.36
C THR A 682 -27.77 -11.59 -48.16
N LYS A 683 -26.98 -12.67 -48.29
CA LYS A 683 -26.13 -13.20 -47.20
C LYS A 683 -24.90 -12.32 -46.91
N GLU A 684 -24.90 -11.07 -47.37
CA GLU A 684 -23.79 -10.15 -47.23
C GLU A 684 -23.77 -9.43 -45.88
N ILE A 685 -22.65 -8.78 -45.60
CA ILE A 685 -22.39 -8.08 -44.36
C ILE A 685 -23.10 -6.72 -44.42
N VAL A 686 -23.79 -6.35 -43.34
CA VAL A 686 -24.49 -5.06 -43.21
C VAL A 686 -23.71 -4.19 -42.22
N GLY A 687 -23.41 -2.96 -42.60
CA GLY A 687 -22.59 -2.04 -41.81
C GLY A 687 -21.37 -1.51 -42.56
N VAL A 688 -20.35 -1.05 -41.82
CA VAL A 688 -19.07 -0.65 -42.42
C VAL A 688 -18.04 -1.76 -42.22
N LYS A 689 -17.62 -2.39 -43.31
CA LYS A 689 -16.56 -3.41 -43.32
C LYS A 689 -15.30 -2.94 -44.04
N TYR A 690 -15.44 -2.21 -45.13
CA TYR A 690 -14.32 -1.83 -45.98
C TYR A 690 -14.01 -0.34 -45.83
N TYR A 691 -12.73 -0.02 -45.75
CA TYR A 691 -12.22 1.34 -45.80
C TYR A 691 -10.89 1.37 -46.54
N GLY A 692 -10.52 2.52 -47.08
CA GLY A 692 -9.32 2.66 -47.89
C GLY A 692 -8.78 4.07 -47.86
N LYS A 693 -7.46 4.19 -47.99
CA LYS A 693 -6.76 5.47 -48.00
C LYS A 693 -6.88 6.14 -49.36
N ILE A 694 -7.21 7.44 -49.35
CA ILE A 694 -7.36 8.23 -50.57
C ILE A 694 -5.97 8.53 -51.14
N ARG A 695 -5.77 8.15 -52.39
CA ARG A 695 -4.57 8.48 -53.18
C ARG A 695 -4.70 9.88 -53.78
N ASP A 696 -5.85 10.15 -54.40
CA ASP A 696 -6.16 11.43 -55.05
C ASP A 696 -7.68 11.60 -55.16
N TRP A 697 -8.15 12.83 -55.41
CA TRP A 697 -9.55 13.11 -55.68
C TRP A 697 -9.72 14.18 -56.78
N LYS A 698 -10.79 14.04 -57.57
CA LYS A 698 -11.11 14.97 -58.65
C LYS A 698 -12.60 15.23 -58.77
N ILE A 699 -12.96 16.42 -59.24
CA ILE A 699 -14.34 16.79 -59.56
C ILE A 699 -14.57 16.58 -61.05
N VAL A 700 -15.53 15.73 -61.39
CA VAL A 700 -15.85 15.37 -62.78
C VAL A 700 -17.36 15.48 -63.02
N LYS A 701 -17.76 15.64 -64.28
CA LYS A 701 -19.17 15.52 -64.65
C LYS A 701 -19.62 14.06 -64.57
N ARG A 702 -20.89 13.81 -64.23
CA ARG A 702 -21.41 12.44 -64.08
C ARG A 702 -21.25 11.60 -65.34
N GLY A 703 -21.34 12.21 -66.52
CA GLY A 703 -21.13 11.55 -67.81
C GLY A 703 -19.70 11.05 -68.04
N GLU A 704 -18.71 11.61 -67.33
CA GLU A 704 -17.29 11.19 -67.43
C GLU A 704 -16.99 9.95 -66.57
N ILE A 705 -17.89 9.58 -65.64
CA ILE A 705 -17.79 8.36 -64.84
C ILE A 705 -18.36 7.19 -65.65
N THR A 706 -17.51 6.57 -66.47
CA THR A 706 -17.85 5.45 -67.38
C THR A 706 -17.95 4.10 -66.67
N VAL A 707 -17.30 3.95 -65.52
CA VAL A 707 -17.19 2.68 -64.77
C VAL A 707 -18.55 2.23 -64.21
N ILE A 708 -19.46 3.18 -63.92
CA ILE A 708 -20.83 2.89 -63.46
C ILE A 708 -21.80 3.69 -64.33
N PRO A 709 -22.59 3.05 -65.21
CA PRO A 709 -23.54 3.76 -66.08
C PRO A 709 -24.68 4.37 -65.26
N SER A 710 -24.97 5.67 -65.46
CA SER A 710 -26.12 6.32 -64.83
C SER A 710 -27.35 6.25 -65.73
N LYS A 711 -28.47 5.73 -65.23
CA LYS A 711 -29.77 5.78 -65.92
C LYS A 711 -30.67 6.94 -65.45
N HIS A 712 -30.32 7.60 -64.35
CA HIS A 712 -31.23 8.52 -63.63
C HIS A 712 -30.65 9.90 -63.32
N ASN A 713 -29.32 10.10 -63.32
CA ASN A 713 -28.72 11.39 -62.99
C ASN A 713 -28.32 12.17 -64.26
N PRO A 714 -28.50 13.51 -64.29
CA PRO A 714 -28.09 14.34 -65.42
C PRO A 714 -26.59 14.20 -65.72
N PRO A 715 -26.18 14.11 -67.00
CA PRO A 715 -24.77 13.93 -67.37
C PRO A 715 -23.87 15.09 -66.93
N ASP A 716 -24.41 16.31 -66.82
CA ASP A 716 -23.70 17.51 -66.38
C ASP A 716 -23.59 17.66 -64.85
N LYS A 717 -24.22 16.77 -64.07
CA LYS A 717 -24.17 16.86 -62.59
C LYS A 717 -22.74 16.61 -62.10
N LEU A 718 -22.23 17.45 -61.21
CA LEU A 718 -20.88 17.35 -60.68
C LEU A 718 -20.77 16.28 -59.58
N TYR A 719 -19.72 15.48 -59.67
CA TYR A 719 -19.38 14.41 -58.74
C TYR A 719 -17.94 14.54 -58.28
N VAL A 720 -17.69 14.15 -57.04
CA VAL A 720 -16.33 13.93 -56.53
C VAL A 720 -16.00 12.45 -56.67
N VAL A 721 -14.87 12.17 -57.32
CA VAL A 721 -14.32 10.82 -57.47
C VAL A 721 -13.04 10.73 -56.63
N PHE A 722 -13.01 9.78 -55.72
CA PHE A 722 -11.87 9.44 -54.87
C PHE A 722 -11.18 8.20 -55.44
N GLU A 723 -9.89 8.31 -55.73
CA GLU A 723 -9.02 7.19 -56.08
C GLU A 723 -8.43 6.61 -54.80
N ILE A 724 -8.53 5.29 -54.60
CA ILE A 724 -8.17 4.62 -53.35
C ILE A 724 -6.89 3.80 -53.57
N GLU A 725 -5.93 3.88 -52.65
CA GLU A 725 -4.68 3.10 -52.73
C GLU A 725 -4.97 1.60 -52.67
N GLU A 726 -5.70 1.19 -51.63
CA GLU A 726 -6.13 -0.18 -51.37
C GLU A 726 -7.35 -0.19 -50.43
N TRP A 727 -8.24 -1.16 -50.62
CA TRP A 727 -9.35 -1.42 -49.72
C TRP A 727 -8.97 -2.45 -48.66
N VAL A 728 -9.06 -2.06 -47.40
CA VAL A 728 -8.79 -2.90 -46.24
C VAL A 728 -10.10 -3.34 -45.61
N ALA A 729 -10.20 -4.64 -45.31
CA ALA A 729 -11.31 -5.18 -44.54
C ALA A 729 -11.02 -5.02 -43.04
N ARG A 730 -11.94 -4.37 -42.34
CA ARG A 730 -11.87 -4.16 -40.90
C ARG A 730 -12.17 -5.47 -40.16
N GLU A 731 -11.42 -5.78 -39.10
CA GLU A 731 -11.61 -7.02 -38.31
C GLU A 731 -12.99 -7.10 -37.67
N GLN A 732 -13.50 -5.95 -37.19
CA GLN A 732 -14.84 -5.81 -36.63
C GLN A 732 -15.67 -4.87 -37.50
N VAL A 733 -16.89 -5.30 -37.85
CA VAL A 733 -17.84 -4.52 -38.67
C VAL A 733 -18.54 -3.50 -37.78
N ILE A 734 -18.65 -2.24 -38.24
CA ILE A 734 -19.47 -1.23 -37.57
C ILE A 734 -20.94 -1.52 -37.89
N LEU A 735 -21.72 -1.90 -36.88
CA LEU A 735 -23.11 -2.34 -37.04
C LEU A 735 -24.08 -1.15 -37.11
N PRO A 736 -25.16 -1.23 -37.91
CA PRO A 736 -26.17 -0.19 -37.96
C PRO A 736 -26.87 0.08 -36.61
N SER A 737 -27.21 -0.98 -35.86
CA SER A 737 -27.87 -0.89 -34.54
C SER A 737 -29.03 0.12 -34.44
N GLY A 738 -29.85 0.23 -35.48
CA GLY A 738 -31.01 1.16 -35.52
C GLY A 738 -30.72 2.51 -36.17
N HIS A 739 -29.46 2.79 -36.52
CA HIS A 739 -29.04 3.99 -37.26
C HIS A 739 -28.31 3.63 -38.57
N GLY A 740 -28.31 4.52 -39.55
CA GLY A 740 -27.64 4.30 -40.84
C GLY A 740 -27.11 5.56 -41.50
N VAL A 741 -26.40 5.41 -42.61
CA VAL A 741 -25.98 6.53 -43.48
C VAL A 741 -26.86 6.50 -44.72
N GLN A 742 -27.51 7.60 -45.07
CA GLN A 742 -28.33 7.69 -46.28
C GLN A 742 -27.50 8.17 -47.49
N SER A 743 -26.68 9.21 -47.31
CA SER A 743 -25.85 9.79 -48.37
C SER A 743 -24.36 9.63 -48.06
N ILE A 744 -23.79 10.55 -47.26
CA ILE A 744 -22.43 10.51 -46.76
C ILE A 744 -22.39 11.03 -45.31
N ALA A 745 -21.48 10.48 -44.50
CA ALA A 745 -21.18 10.99 -43.17
C ALA A 745 -19.68 11.27 -43.03
N PHE A 746 -19.32 12.17 -42.12
CA PHE A 746 -17.94 12.52 -41.83
C PHE A 746 -17.62 12.20 -40.39
N THR A 747 -16.46 11.59 -40.16
CA THR A 747 -15.98 11.27 -38.80
C THR A 747 -14.46 11.41 -38.73
N SER A 748 -13.91 11.31 -37.52
CA SER A 748 -12.46 11.29 -37.30
C SER A 748 -11.95 9.86 -37.33
N ASN A 749 -10.71 9.66 -37.77
CA ASN A 749 -10.07 8.35 -37.75
C ASN A 749 -10.05 7.73 -36.34
N TYR A 750 -9.88 8.58 -35.32
CA TYR A 750 -9.91 8.17 -33.91
C TYR A 750 -11.21 7.44 -33.52
N ILE A 751 -12.36 7.97 -33.95
CA ILE A 751 -13.67 7.37 -33.67
C ILE A 751 -13.94 6.20 -34.60
N PHE A 752 -13.60 6.34 -35.88
CA PHE A 752 -13.75 5.28 -36.86
C PHE A 752 -13.08 3.97 -36.43
N ASP A 753 -11.84 4.02 -35.94
CA ASP A 753 -11.08 2.84 -35.50
C ASP A 753 -11.73 2.13 -34.31
N ARG A 754 -12.46 2.86 -33.46
CA ARG A 754 -13.03 2.32 -32.22
C ARG A 754 -14.52 2.01 -32.32
N ALA A 755 -15.23 2.57 -33.30
CA ALA A 755 -16.69 2.45 -33.37
C ALA A 755 -17.14 0.99 -33.57
N LEU A 756 -18.19 0.61 -32.83
CA LEU A 756 -18.91 -0.66 -32.96
C LEU A 756 -20.29 -0.46 -33.59
N GLU A 757 -20.91 0.70 -33.38
CA GLU A 757 -22.22 1.05 -33.94
C GLU A 757 -22.15 2.34 -34.78
N ILE A 758 -23.01 2.48 -35.80
CA ILE A 758 -23.00 3.64 -36.71
C ILE A 758 -23.28 4.94 -35.98
N SER A 759 -24.13 4.92 -34.94
CA SER A 759 -24.46 6.12 -34.16
C SER A 759 -23.24 6.73 -33.46
N GLU A 760 -22.24 5.93 -33.11
CA GLU A 760 -21.00 6.38 -32.47
C GLU A 760 -20.14 7.26 -33.40
N LEU A 761 -20.31 7.13 -34.72
CA LEU A 761 -19.56 7.93 -35.70
C LEU A 761 -19.93 9.42 -35.65
N LYS A 762 -21.04 9.77 -34.98
CA LYS A 762 -21.58 11.14 -34.86
C LYS A 762 -21.05 11.92 -33.66
N LEU A 763 -20.19 11.32 -32.84
CA LEU A 763 -19.61 11.98 -31.67
C LEU A 763 -18.63 13.06 -32.14
N GLU A 764 -19.08 14.32 -32.13
CA GLU A 764 -18.34 15.46 -32.68
C GLU A 764 -17.77 16.37 -31.58
N ASN A 765 -18.37 16.36 -30.38
CA ASN A 765 -17.99 17.25 -29.27
C ASN A 765 -17.17 16.52 -28.19
N GLU A 766 -16.29 17.26 -27.51
CA GLU A 766 -15.42 16.71 -26.45
C GLU A 766 -16.23 16.12 -25.28
N GLU A 767 -17.30 16.78 -24.85
CA GLU A 767 -18.19 16.30 -23.79
C GLU A 767 -18.90 14.97 -24.15
N GLU A 768 -19.38 14.85 -25.39
CA GLU A 768 -20.04 13.62 -25.87
C GLU A 768 -19.05 12.46 -25.96
N LEU A 769 -17.82 12.76 -26.38
CA LEU A 769 -16.71 11.81 -26.44
C LEU A 769 -16.30 11.32 -25.05
N LEU A 770 -16.29 12.20 -24.06
CA LEU A 770 -16.01 11.86 -22.66
C LEU A 770 -17.08 10.90 -22.10
N LEU A 771 -18.36 11.27 -22.22
CA LEU A 771 -19.48 10.43 -21.77
C LEU A 771 -19.48 9.06 -22.44
N TRP A 772 -19.17 9.00 -23.74
CA TRP A 772 -19.10 7.75 -24.47
C TRP A 772 -17.95 6.85 -23.99
N ARG A 773 -16.77 7.42 -23.71
CA ARG A 773 -15.64 6.66 -23.17
C ARG A 773 -15.93 6.13 -21.76
N GLU A 774 -16.54 6.94 -20.90
CA GLU A 774 -16.93 6.52 -19.54
C GLU A 774 -17.92 5.36 -19.57
N ALA A 775 -18.97 5.47 -20.38
CA ALA A 775 -19.94 4.39 -20.55
C ALA A 775 -19.26 3.12 -21.08
N ARG A 776 -18.33 3.25 -22.03
CA ARG A 776 -17.67 2.10 -22.66
C ARG A 776 -16.79 1.29 -21.72
N ARG A 777 -16.21 1.93 -20.71
CA ARG A 777 -15.43 1.24 -19.66
C ARG A 777 -16.31 0.43 -18.71
N ARG A 778 -17.58 0.82 -18.56
CA ARG A 778 -18.56 0.12 -17.72
C ARG A 778 -19.30 -1.01 -18.46
N GLY A 779 -19.33 -0.99 -19.79
CA GLY A 779 -20.02 -2.01 -20.59
C GLY A 779 -20.31 -1.59 -22.03
N ARG A 780 -21.26 -2.27 -22.70
CA ARG A 780 -21.69 -1.89 -24.06
C ARG A 780 -22.44 -0.56 -24.01
N VAL A 781 -22.04 0.38 -24.86
CA VAL A 781 -22.64 1.71 -24.96
C VAL A 781 -23.74 1.71 -26.00
N GLU A 782 -24.78 2.50 -25.76
CA GLU A 782 -25.80 2.86 -26.73
C GLU A 782 -25.75 4.38 -26.94
N VAL A 783 -25.52 4.80 -28.19
CA VAL A 783 -25.58 6.20 -28.61
C VAL A 783 -26.88 6.38 -29.38
N LYS A 784 -27.75 7.26 -28.87
CA LYS A 784 -29.05 7.57 -29.49
C LYS A 784 -29.00 8.93 -30.16
N LEU A 785 -29.29 8.95 -31.46
CA LEU A 785 -29.36 10.17 -32.25
C LEU A 785 -30.81 10.66 -32.38
N ASP A 786 -30.98 11.94 -32.70
CA ASP A 786 -32.27 12.57 -32.98
C ASP A 786 -32.89 12.18 -34.33
N HIS A 787 -32.16 11.43 -35.14
CA HIS A 787 -32.62 10.93 -36.43
C HIS A 787 -32.09 9.51 -36.71
N GLU A 788 -32.84 8.71 -37.48
CA GLU A 788 -32.45 7.35 -37.89
C GLU A 788 -31.17 7.37 -38.74
N HIS A 789 -31.06 8.37 -39.60
CA HIS A 789 -29.88 8.58 -40.46
C HIS A 789 -28.91 9.60 -39.88
N ILE A 790 -27.64 9.21 -39.73
CA ILE A 790 -26.57 10.02 -39.11
C ILE A 790 -26.27 11.31 -39.89
N ASP A 791 -26.44 11.29 -41.20
CA ASP A 791 -26.22 12.44 -42.09
C ASP A 791 -27.29 13.53 -41.95
N TYR A 792 -28.44 13.20 -41.35
CA TYR A 792 -29.51 14.14 -41.02
C TYR A 792 -29.62 14.43 -39.51
N ALA A 793 -28.91 13.66 -38.67
CA ALA A 793 -28.89 13.86 -37.23
C ALA A 793 -28.20 15.18 -36.86
N LYS A 794 -28.88 16.03 -36.08
CA LYS A 794 -28.35 17.33 -35.66
C LYS A 794 -27.71 17.26 -34.28
N LYS A 795 -28.14 16.34 -33.41
CA LYS A 795 -27.67 16.23 -32.03
C LYS A 795 -27.64 14.78 -31.54
N VAL A 796 -26.70 14.51 -30.63
CA VAL A 796 -26.70 13.28 -29.83
C VAL A 796 -27.66 13.48 -28.67
N ILE A 797 -28.69 12.63 -28.55
CA ILE A 797 -29.71 12.74 -27.49
C ILE A 797 -29.21 12.14 -26.19
N ARG A 798 -28.57 10.97 -26.27
CA ARG A 798 -28.10 10.23 -25.10
C ARG A 798 -26.89 9.38 -25.47
N VAL A 799 -25.97 9.31 -24.51
CA VAL A 799 -24.85 8.38 -24.49
C VAL A 799 -24.90 7.67 -23.13
N GLY A 800 -25.05 6.35 -23.12
CA GLY A 800 -25.19 5.59 -21.87
C GLY A 800 -25.00 4.08 -22.06
N LEU A 801 -25.09 3.32 -20.97
CA LEU A 801 -24.99 1.87 -21.03
C LEU A 801 -26.25 1.26 -21.66
N LYS A 802 -26.04 0.25 -22.50
CA LYS A 802 -27.11 -0.48 -23.18
C LYS A 802 -27.92 -1.27 -22.14
N GLY A 803 -29.15 -0.82 -21.89
CA GLY A 803 -30.06 -1.43 -20.90
C GLY A 803 -30.39 -0.57 -19.67
N GLU A 804 -29.85 0.66 -19.57
CA GLU A 804 -30.19 1.64 -18.52
C GLU A 804 -31.21 2.69 -18.94
#